data_AF-A0A1R3S1K4-F1
#
_entry.id   AF-A0A1R3S1K4-F1
#
_cell.length_a   1.000
_cell.length_b   1.000
_cell.length_c   1.000
_cell.angle_alpha   90.00
_cell.angle_beta   90.00
_cell.angle_gamma   90.00
#
_symmetry.space_group_name_H-M   'P 1'
#
loop_
_entity.id
_entity.type
_entity.pdbx_description
1 polymer ?
#
loop_
_entity_poly.entity_id
_entity_poly.type
_entity_poly.pdbx_seq_one_letter_code
_entity_poly.pdbx_strand_id
1 'polypeptide(L)'
;MDDSMMDSVFEDEGSSDFIPEPAPKPKAKAAPKKTASKAAPKKLTQTTLTAKPATKAKAASKKRAKPDSDDDDNIDEDDDHMSDDSMLSHTPPKKAKKSAGPTKKGGSKPLADLENESFGFEGSVEPSKKTDVSEKYQKLTQLEHIIKRPDTYIGSTERTTQHMWVYSSETEGMEYREVSFVPGLYKIFDEIVVNAADNKQNDANMSEIRVTVDRESGVISVWNNGRGIPIEMHSKEGIHVPELIFGHLLTSSNYDDTQQKVTGGRNGFGAKLCNVFSTEFTIETQDSRQKKRYKQTWTDNMTKMGKAKITEAKGEDCTKVTFHPDYDKFGMSGMDDDFEALVKRRVYDLAGTAKVNVKLNGTRVPIRGFKKYMEMYTKAIRRERGDLGPAPKDEIITCSPDPHWEVGFAVSDGAFQQVSFVNSIATTSGGTHVNYIADQICLKLAEQVKKKNKNGATLKTAQIKNHIFIFVNALIVNPAFTSQTKEQLTTKSSQFGSKCALDDDFYKKVLKTDVMSNILHFAQQKADQMLKKTDGGRRARMNNPKLTDANKAGTKDGHHCTLILTEGDSAKGLAMAGRAVVGPDLFGVFPLRGKLLNVRDASFDQISKNQEIQNIKNFLGLQHKKEYTETRGLRYGHLMIMTDQDHDGSHIKGLLINFLQAQFPSLLKIPEFLIEFITPIVKVWKGDPKNPSKQRSFFTMPEYEVWREEHQHERGWDHKYYKGLGTSTTEDAQVYFRDLDRHLKEFHTMQ
;
A
#
# COMPACT_ATOMS: atom_id res chain seq x y z
N MET A 1 -56.64 -44.92 -17.01
CA MET A 1 -55.81 -43.92 -17.70
C MET A 1 -54.51 -43.83 -16.92
N ASP A 2 -53.59 -44.79 -17.01
CA ASP A 2 -53.05 -45.50 -18.20
C ASP A 2 -52.25 -44.51 -19.07
N ASP A 3 -50.99 -44.77 -19.47
CA ASP A 3 -50.12 -45.92 -19.21
C ASP A 3 -48.63 -45.48 -19.29
N SER A 4 -47.66 -46.09 -18.58
CA SER A 4 -46.77 -47.21 -18.99
C SER A 4 -45.86 -46.92 -20.22
N MET A 5 -44.64 -47.48 -20.42
CA MET A 5 -43.66 -48.24 -19.60
C MET A 5 -42.34 -48.41 -20.44
N MET A 6 -41.28 -49.00 -19.85
CA MET A 6 -40.10 -49.64 -20.48
C MET A 6 -39.02 -48.82 -21.25
N ASP A 7 -37.86 -48.72 -20.59
CA ASP A 7 -36.56 -49.35 -20.90
C ASP A 7 -36.13 -49.84 -22.31
N SER A 8 -34.81 -49.65 -22.51
CA SER A 8 -33.77 -50.35 -23.32
C SER A 8 -34.09 -51.56 -24.21
N VAL A 9 -33.27 -51.71 -25.29
CA VAL A 9 -32.37 -52.88 -25.48
C VAL A 9 -31.26 -52.59 -26.52
N PHE A 10 -30.16 -53.36 -26.49
CA PHE A 10 -29.02 -53.36 -27.43
C PHE A 10 -29.34 -54.12 -28.74
N GLU A 11 -28.58 -53.89 -29.83
CA GLU A 11 -27.80 -54.97 -30.48
C GLU A 11 -26.68 -54.41 -31.38
N ASP A 12 -25.85 -55.29 -31.95
CA ASP A 12 -24.44 -55.06 -32.34
C ASP A 12 -24.11 -55.66 -33.75
N GLU A 13 -22.82 -55.66 -34.09
CA GLU A 13 -22.12 -56.29 -35.24
C GLU A 13 -21.96 -55.49 -36.55
N GLY A 14 -20.72 -55.51 -37.09
CA GLY A 14 -20.32 -54.80 -38.33
C GLY A 14 -18.80 -54.68 -38.53
N SER A 15 -18.04 -55.78 -38.42
CA SER A 15 -16.56 -55.79 -38.32
C SER A 15 -15.80 -55.52 -39.64
N SER A 16 -14.70 -54.75 -39.57
CA SER A 16 -13.45 -54.83 -40.39
C SER A 16 -12.56 -53.57 -40.18
N ASP A 17 -11.22 -53.60 -40.20
CA ASP A 17 -10.25 -54.69 -40.00
C ASP A 17 -8.84 -54.12 -39.63
N PHE A 18 -7.93 -55.00 -39.17
CA PHE A 18 -6.46 -54.94 -39.29
C PHE A 18 -5.64 -53.75 -38.71
N ILE A 19 -4.79 -54.05 -37.71
CA ILE A 19 -3.67 -53.19 -37.24
C ILE A 19 -2.34 -53.96 -37.33
N PRO A 20 -1.30 -53.43 -38.01
CA PRO A 20 0.02 -54.08 -38.08
C PRO A 20 0.96 -53.74 -36.90
N GLU A 21 1.75 -54.71 -36.47
CA GLU A 21 2.81 -54.55 -35.44
C GLU A 21 4.06 -53.82 -35.95
N PRO A 22 4.84 -53.19 -35.05
CA PRO A 22 6.26 -52.90 -35.28
C PRO A 22 7.19 -53.48 -34.20
N ALA A 23 8.17 -54.28 -34.63
CA ALA A 23 9.32 -54.71 -33.83
C ALA A 23 10.63 -54.57 -34.66
N PRO A 24 11.83 -54.63 -34.04
CA PRO A 24 12.27 -53.92 -32.85
C PRO A 24 13.57 -53.11 -33.09
N LYS A 25 14.00 -52.28 -32.13
CA LYS A 25 15.38 -51.72 -32.08
C LYS A 25 16.05 -51.93 -30.70
N PRO A 26 17.37 -52.23 -30.64
CA PRO A 26 18.00 -52.71 -29.41
C PRO A 26 18.61 -51.64 -28.48
N LYS A 27 18.21 -51.72 -27.20
CA LYS A 27 18.95 -51.45 -25.93
C LYS A 27 20.22 -50.57 -25.93
N ALA A 28 20.18 -49.57 -25.03
CA ALA A 28 21.24 -49.30 -24.05
C ALA A 28 20.63 -49.17 -22.63
N LYS A 29 21.42 -49.31 -21.57
CA LYS A 29 20.99 -49.37 -20.14
C LYS A 29 20.98 -47.95 -19.51
N ALA A 30 20.07 -47.51 -18.62
CA ALA A 30 19.46 -48.09 -17.41
C ALA A 30 20.45 -48.21 -16.21
N ALA A 31 20.18 -47.83 -14.95
CA ALA A 31 19.01 -47.25 -14.22
C ALA A 31 19.54 -46.73 -12.83
N PRO A 32 18.76 -46.46 -11.74
CA PRO A 32 17.29 -46.43 -11.54
C PRO A 32 16.72 -45.24 -10.71
N LYS A 33 15.37 -45.17 -10.65
CA LYS A 33 14.58 -44.39 -9.66
C LYS A 33 14.41 -45.17 -8.34
N LYS A 34 13.96 -44.50 -7.26
CA LYS A 34 12.72 -44.88 -6.55
C LYS A 34 12.18 -43.82 -5.57
N THR A 35 10.90 -43.94 -5.24
CA THR A 35 10.10 -43.06 -4.35
C THR A 35 9.23 -43.94 -3.45
N ALA A 36 8.97 -43.54 -2.18
CA ALA A 36 7.65 -43.64 -1.49
C ALA A 36 7.71 -43.44 0.05
N SER A 37 7.02 -42.38 0.51
CA SER A 37 6.16 -42.25 1.72
C SER A 37 6.26 -43.14 2.99
N LYS A 38 6.15 -42.46 4.15
CA LYS A 38 5.45 -42.82 5.42
C LYS A 38 5.93 -44.03 6.25
N ALA A 39 6.45 -43.76 7.46
CA ALA A 39 5.79 -44.07 8.76
C ALA A 39 6.72 -43.77 9.99
N ALA A 40 6.14 -43.77 11.19
CA ALA A 40 6.78 -43.76 12.51
C ALA A 40 6.00 -44.76 13.41
N PRO A 41 6.34 -45.06 14.70
CA PRO A 41 7.34 -44.44 15.61
C PRO A 41 8.13 -45.43 16.53
N LYS A 42 8.76 -44.88 17.60
CA LYS A 42 9.15 -45.48 18.91
C LYS A 42 10.58 -46.07 19.14
N LYS A 43 11.37 -45.24 19.85
CA LYS A 43 12.03 -45.45 21.18
C LYS A 43 13.24 -46.39 21.39
N LEU A 44 14.24 -45.79 22.07
CA LEU A 44 15.27 -46.38 22.98
C LEU A 44 16.40 -47.19 22.28
N THR A 45 17.66 -47.22 22.77
CA THR A 45 18.24 -46.75 24.06
C THR A 45 19.70 -46.20 23.89
N GLN A 46 20.21 -45.51 24.92
CA GLN A 46 21.60 -45.39 25.48
C GLN A 46 22.83 -46.04 24.74
N THR A 47 24.10 -45.61 24.87
CA THR A 47 24.83 -44.75 25.84
C THR A 47 26.20 -44.30 25.25
N THR A 48 26.57 -43.00 25.15
CA THR A 48 27.45 -42.16 26.04
C THR A 48 28.99 -42.33 25.98
N LEU A 49 29.73 -41.22 26.26
CA LEU A 49 31.20 -41.10 26.56
C LEU A 49 32.17 -41.18 25.33
N THR A 50 33.32 -40.48 25.23
CA THR A 50 33.94 -39.42 26.07
C THR A 50 34.89 -38.46 25.31
N ALA A 51 34.84 -37.18 25.71
CA ALA A 51 35.89 -36.15 25.85
C ALA A 51 37.32 -36.21 25.18
N LYS A 52 37.67 -35.10 24.48
CA LYS A 52 38.88 -34.23 24.62
C LYS A 52 40.33 -34.79 24.41
N PRO A 53 41.38 -33.93 24.28
CA PRO A 53 41.50 -32.61 23.63
C PRO A 53 42.85 -32.40 22.85
N ALA A 54 43.09 -31.16 22.35
CA ALA A 54 44.43 -30.54 22.14
C ALA A 54 45.30 -31.06 20.94
N THR A 55 46.31 -30.35 20.39
CA THR A 55 46.86 -29.00 20.68
C THR A 55 47.58 -28.37 19.45
N LYS A 56 47.51 -27.02 19.34
CA LYS A 56 48.55 -26.05 18.88
C LYS A 56 49.48 -26.29 17.64
N ALA A 57 49.63 -25.19 16.89
CA ALA A 57 50.87 -24.69 16.25
C ALA A 57 51.35 -25.39 14.95
N LYS A 58 52.15 -24.78 14.04
CA LYS A 58 52.76 -23.42 13.97
C LYS A 58 53.14 -23.07 12.52
N ALA A 59 53.17 -21.77 12.16
CA ALA A 59 54.15 -21.06 11.29
C ALA A 59 54.67 -21.64 9.93
N ALA A 60 55.10 -20.85 8.93
CA ALA A 60 54.92 -19.43 8.57
C ALA A 60 55.63 -19.10 7.24
N SER A 61 55.28 -17.96 6.61
CA SER A 61 56.11 -17.17 5.67
C SER A 61 56.30 -17.73 4.23
N LYS A 62 56.70 -16.96 3.19
CA LYS A 62 57.22 -15.57 3.08
C LYS A 62 57.14 -15.05 1.61
N LYS A 63 57.09 -13.71 1.39
CA LYS A 63 57.32 -12.93 0.13
C LYS A 63 56.50 -13.35 -1.12
N ARG A 64 55.57 -12.54 -1.68
CA ARG A 64 55.58 -11.14 -2.16
C ARG A 64 56.41 -10.87 -3.44
N ALA A 65 55.70 -10.66 -4.56
CA ALA A 65 56.11 -9.90 -5.75
C ALA A 65 54.87 -9.22 -6.40
N LYS A 66 55.11 -8.18 -7.21
CA LYS A 66 54.20 -7.33 -8.03
C LYS A 66 55.10 -6.70 -9.14
N PRO A 67 54.61 -5.97 -10.17
CA PRO A 67 53.23 -5.53 -10.48
C PRO A 67 52.61 -6.38 -11.63
N ASP A 68 51.65 -5.91 -12.45
CA ASP A 68 50.23 -5.51 -12.19
C ASP A 68 49.47 -5.57 -13.54
N SER A 69 48.71 -4.53 -13.95
CA SER A 69 47.69 -4.50 -15.04
C SER A 69 46.51 -5.47 -14.86
N ASP A 70 45.26 -5.19 -15.25
CA ASP A 70 44.53 -3.95 -15.63
C ASP A 70 43.03 -4.16 -15.31
N ASP A 71 42.18 -3.14 -15.51
CA ASP A 71 40.70 -3.17 -15.78
C ASP A 71 39.79 -4.08 -14.92
N ASP A 72 38.98 -3.51 -14.02
CA ASP A 72 37.58 -3.05 -14.22
C ASP A 72 36.52 -4.17 -14.15
N ASP A 73 35.92 -4.32 -12.96
CA ASP A 73 34.72 -5.15 -12.70
C ASP A 73 33.56 -4.21 -12.30
N ASN A 74 32.54 -4.10 -13.16
CA ASN A 74 31.29 -3.40 -12.83
C ASN A 74 30.37 -4.34 -12.04
N ILE A 75 29.80 -3.85 -10.93
CA ILE A 75 28.56 -4.40 -10.34
C ILE A 75 27.64 -3.23 -10.02
N ASP A 76 26.41 -3.31 -10.52
CA ASP A 76 25.47 -2.19 -10.57
C ASP A 76 24.90 -1.75 -9.21
N GLU A 77 24.64 -0.45 -9.12
CA GLU A 77 23.64 0.18 -8.23
C GLU A 77 22.22 -0.21 -8.74
N ASP A 78 21.08 -0.09 -8.04
CA ASP A 78 20.68 0.81 -6.95
C ASP A 78 19.86 0.06 -5.87
N ASP A 79 19.95 0.51 -4.61
CA ASP A 79 18.89 0.36 -3.60
C ASP A 79 18.85 1.64 -2.73
N ASP A 80 18.18 2.67 -3.25
CA ASP A 80 18.29 4.05 -2.77
C ASP A 80 17.41 4.32 -1.53
N HIS A 81 18.04 4.38 -0.35
CA HIS A 81 17.35 4.58 0.93
C HIS A 81 18.03 5.65 1.80
N MET A 82 17.98 6.90 1.33
CA MET A 82 18.48 8.09 2.04
C MET A 82 17.73 8.41 3.35
N SER A 83 18.42 8.28 4.49
CA SER A 83 18.46 9.32 5.54
C SER A 83 19.52 8.98 6.60
N ASP A 84 20.71 9.58 6.49
CA ASP A 84 21.74 9.53 7.54
C ASP A 84 21.68 10.78 8.44
N ASP A 85 22.24 10.61 9.64
CA ASP A 85 23.14 11.50 10.39
C ASP A 85 22.79 11.64 11.87
N SER A 86 23.67 11.09 12.73
CA SER A 86 23.79 11.39 14.17
C SER A 86 25.02 10.69 14.79
N MET A 87 26.22 10.94 14.27
CA MET A 87 27.47 10.30 14.76
C MET A 87 28.27 11.16 15.76
N LEU A 88 28.12 10.95 17.08
CA LEU A 88 29.00 11.56 18.11
C LEU A 88 29.41 10.65 19.29
N SER A 89 30.48 9.89 19.04
CA SER A 89 31.64 9.57 19.91
C SER A 89 31.60 9.68 21.46
N HIS A 90 32.05 8.60 22.11
CA HIS A 90 32.81 8.57 23.40
C HIS A 90 33.99 7.53 23.27
N THR A 91 35.07 7.46 24.08
CA THR A 91 35.43 8.23 25.29
C THR A 91 36.87 8.83 25.33
N PRO A 92 37.96 8.24 25.92
CA PRO A 92 38.81 9.07 26.78
C PRO A 92 40.32 9.22 26.39
N PRO A 93 41.05 10.22 26.92
CA PRO A 93 42.39 10.62 26.47
C PRO A 93 43.59 9.98 27.24
N LYS A 94 44.81 10.08 26.66
CA LYS A 94 46.09 9.76 27.33
C LYS A 94 47.22 10.78 27.03
N LYS A 95 48.26 10.76 27.89
CA LYS A 95 49.20 11.88 28.13
C LYS A 95 50.44 11.95 27.20
N ALA A 96 50.69 13.15 26.67
CA ALA A 96 51.93 13.94 26.68
C ALA A 96 53.34 13.33 26.38
N LYS A 97 54.13 14.08 25.58
CA LYS A 97 55.54 14.44 25.89
C LYS A 97 55.99 15.73 25.17
N LYS A 98 57.15 16.28 25.56
CA LYS A 98 57.69 17.60 25.16
C LYS A 98 58.83 17.50 24.13
N SER A 99 59.02 18.57 23.35
CA SER A 99 60.32 19.13 22.94
C SER A 99 60.17 20.65 22.68
N ALA A 100 61.26 21.39 22.41
CA ALA A 100 61.31 22.86 22.44
C ALA A 100 61.73 23.49 21.09
N GLY A 101 61.57 24.82 20.96
CA GLY A 101 61.85 25.60 19.72
C GLY A 101 63.33 25.88 19.43
N PRO A 102 63.65 26.86 18.56
CA PRO A 102 63.67 28.25 19.07
C PRO A 102 63.40 29.43 18.09
N THR A 103 63.18 30.62 18.69
CA THR A 103 63.60 31.99 18.28
C THR A 103 62.90 32.88 17.22
N LYS A 104 62.62 34.12 17.68
CA LYS A 104 62.80 35.48 17.05
C LYS A 104 61.70 36.14 16.17
N LYS A 105 60.92 36.98 16.87
CA LYS A 105 60.55 38.41 16.63
C LYS A 105 60.64 39.04 15.21
N GLY A 106 59.58 39.78 14.87
CA GLY A 106 59.49 40.77 13.77
C GLY A 106 58.41 40.35 12.74
N GLY A 107 57.56 41.21 12.18
CA GLY A 107 57.31 42.65 12.36
C GLY A 107 55.87 43.00 11.91
N SER A 108 55.47 44.28 11.90
CA SER A 108 54.08 44.69 11.60
C SER A 108 53.76 44.85 10.09
N LYS A 109 52.52 44.45 9.73
CA LYS A 109 51.60 44.91 8.65
C LYS A 109 52.01 46.09 7.74
N PRO A 110 51.51 46.20 6.47
CA PRO A 110 50.14 45.85 6.04
C PRO A 110 49.97 45.17 4.64
N LEU A 111 48.71 45.06 4.18
CA LEU A 111 48.11 44.96 2.80
C LEU A 111 49.01 44.49 1.60
N ALA A 112 48.52 43.79 0.56
CA ALA A 112 47.17 43.36 0.13
C ALA A 112 47.29 42.34 -1.04
N ASP A 113 46.31 41.52 -1.44
CA ASP A 113 45.15 40.92 -0.73
C ASP A 113 44.90 39.45 -1.21
N LEU A 114 43.96 38.98 -2.06
CA LEU A 114 42.86 39.52 -2.89
C LEU A 114 41.56 38.67 -2.73
N GLU A 115 40.42 39.33 -2.97
CA GLU A 115 39.18 38.99 -3.72
C GLU A 115 38.73 37.53 -4.01
N ASN A 116 37.42 37.31 -3.84
CA ASN A 116 36.62 36.20 -4.38
C ASN A 116 35.19 36.72 -4.65
N GLU A 117 34.69 36.62 -5.88
CA GLU A 117 33.42 37.24 -6.28
C GLU A 117 32.18 36.44 -5.84
N SER A 118 31.14 37.14 -5.39
CA SER A 118 29.77 36.61 -5.35
C SER A 118 28.77 37.72 -5.67
N PHE A 119 27.78 37.40 -6.51
CA PHE A 119 26.80 38.37 -6.99
C PHE A 119 25.82 38.76 -5.87
N GLY A 120 25.60 40.06 -5.71
CA GLY A 120 24.80 40.61 -4.62
C GLY A 120 23.30 40.64 -4.88
N PHE A 121 22.54 40.84 -3.80
CA PHE A 121 21.19 41.37 -3.84
C PHE A 121 21.06 42.38 -2.68
N GLU A 122 20.69 43.62 -2.98
CA GLU A 122 20.71 44.70 -1.98
C GLU A 122 19.50 44.62 -1.04
N GLY A 123 19.79 44.55 0.25
CA GLY A 123 18.84 44.80 1.34
C GLY A 123 19.56 45.56 2.44
N SER A 124 19.00 46.67 2.91
CA SER A 124 19.65 47.54 3.90
C SER A 124 19.68 46.89 5.29
N VAL A 125 20.84 46.38 5.70
CA VAL A 125 21.05 45.78 7.02
C VAL A 125 21.70 46.80 7.97
N GLU A 126 21.03 47.16 9.05
CA GLU A 126 21.63 47.96 10.14
C GLU A 126 22.82 47.22 10.79
N PRO A 127 23.83 47.95 11.31
CA PRO A 127 25.04 47.33 11.87
C PRO A 127 24.70 46.47 13.09
N SER A 128 24.72 45.14 12.91
CA SER A 128 24.43 44.19 13.97
C SER A 128 25.42 44.35 15.13
N LYS A 129 24.89 44.59 16.33
CA LYS A 129 25.68 44.62 17.56
C LYS A 129 26.44 43.29 17.68
N LYS A 130 27.74 43.36 17.94
CA LYS A 130 28.53 42.19 18.36
C LYS A 130 28.00 41.73 19.71
N THR A 131 27.10 40.74 19.70
CA THR A 131 26.65 40.03 20.91
C THR A 131 27.85 39.40 21.59
N ASP A 132 27.90 39.51 22.91
CA ASP A 132 28.99 38.90 23.66
C ASP A 132 28.90 37.36 23.61
N VAL A 133 30.04 36.71 23.73
CA VAL A 133 30.12 35.24 23.79
C VAL A 133 29.28 34.71 24.97
N SER A 134 29.23 35.44 26.09
CA SER A 134 28.40 35.10 27.25
C SER A 134 26.90 35.22 26.99
N GLU A 135 26.47 36.16 26.15
CA GLU A 135 25.05 36.34 25.76
C GLU A 135 24.59 35.25 24.78
N LYS A 136 25.52 34.78 23.93
CA LYS A 136 25.29 33.75 22.90
C LYS A 136 25.09 32.35 23.49
N TYR A 137 25.82 32.00 24.56
CA TYR A 137 25.80 30.65 25.16
C TYR A 137 25.00 30.63 26.49
N GLN A 138 23.67 30.53 26.36
CA GLN A 138 22.75 30.56 27.50
C GLN A 138 22.57 29.18 28.15
N LYS A 139 22.57 29.13 29.49
CA LYS A 139 22.13 27.98 30.27
C LYS A 139 20.77 28.28 30.89
N LEU A 140 19.78 27.43 30.64
CA LEU A 140 18.43 27.51 31.22
C LEU A 140 18.25 26.46 32.33
N THR A 141 17.37 26.74 33.28
CA THR A 141 16.78 25.71 34.14
C THR A 141 15.80 24.83 33.34
N GLN A 142 15.42 23.68 33.90
CA GLN A 142 14.47 22.77 33.24
C GLN A 142 13.08 23.42 33.07
N LEU A 143 12.64 24.27 34.01
CA LEU A 143 11.36 24.97 33.93
C LEU A 143 11.36 26.04 32.84
N GLU A 144 12.41 26.87 32.78
CA GLU A 144 12.59 27.86 31.70
C GLU A 144 12.72 27.18 30.34
N HIS A 145 13.37 26.02 30.25
CA HIS A 145 13.45 25.26 29.00
C HIS A 145 12.08 24.73 28.57
N ILE A 146 11.26 24.19 29.48
CA ILE A 146 9.89 23.75 29.18
C ILE A 146 9.05 24.90 28.63
N ILE A 147 9.10 26.08 29.26
CA ILE A 147 8.32 27.25 28.84
C ILE A 147 8.85 27.83 27.51
N LYS A 148 10.18 27.84 27.29
CA LYS A 148 10.81 28.40 26.08
C LYS A 148 10.83 27.43 24.88
N ARG A 149 10.58 26.13 25.10
CA ARG A 149 10.58 25.04 24.10
C ARG A 149 9.48 24.00 24.43
N PRO A 150 8.19 24.37 24.31
CA PRO A 150 7.06 23.50 24.66
C PRO A 150 6.98 22.23 23.83
N ASP A 151 7.40 22.27 22.57
CA ASP A 151 7.20 21.22 21.55
C ASP A 151 7.61 19.82 22.01
N THR A 152 8.76 19.70 22.69
CA THR A 152 9.31 18.42 23.15
C THR A 152 8.57 17.83 24.36
N TYR A 153 7.70 18.61 25.00
CA TYR A 153 6.99 18.25 26.24
C TYR A 153 5.48 18.12 26.06
N ILE A 154 4.84 19.07 25.37
CA ILE A 154 3.38 19.09 25.16
C ILE A 154 2.96 19.10 23.68
N GLY A 155 3.91 19.21 22.75
CA GLY A 155 3.61 19.56 21.36
C GLY A 155 3.53 21.08 21.17
N SER A 156 3.19 21.51 19.96
CA SER A 156 3.24 22.94 19.60
C SER A 156 2.27 23.81 20.41
N THR A 157 2.72 25.00 20.78
CA THR A 157 1.86 26.10 21.26
C THR A 157 1.23 26.91 20.13
N GLU A 158 1.67 26.72 18.88
CA GLU A 158 1.08 27.36 17.71
C GLU A 158 -0.21 26.66 17.27
N ARG A 159 -1.17 27.43 16.73
CA ARG A 159 -2.45 26.92 16.27
C ARG A 159 -2.28 26.12 14.97
N THR A 160 -2.66 24.85 14.99
CA THR A 160 -2.55 23.91 13.86
C THR A 160 -3.94 23.56 13.35
N THR A 161 -4.14 23.61 12.03
CA THR A 161 -5.38 23.20 11.36
C THR A 161 -5.23 21.83 10.72
N GLN A 162 -6.14 20.89 11.00
CA GLN A 162 -6.17 19.57 10.37
C GLN A 162 -7.58 18.98 10.34
N HIS A 163 -7.83 18.07 9.40
CA HIS A 163 -9.08 17.30 9.35
C HIS A 163 -9.05 16.14 10.36
N MET A 164 -9.90 16.20 11.39
CA MET A 164 -9.96 15.17 12.43
C MET A 164 -11.36 14.98 13.00
N TRP A 165 -11.57 13.82 13.63
CA TRP A 165 -12.81 13.52 14.34
C TRP A 165 -12.94 14.38 15.60
N VAL A 166 -14.11 14.98 15.81
CA VAL A 166 -14.52 15.74 17.01
C VAL A 166 -15.93 15.35 17.45
N TYR A 167 -16.35 15.76 18.65
CA TYR A 167 -17.72 15.59 19.12
C TYR A 167 -18.56 16.82 18.82
N SER A 168 -19.65 16.61 18.10
CA SER A 168 -20.60 17.63 17.64
C SER A 168 -21.76 17.73 18.63
N SER A 169 -21.86 18.86 19.34
CA SER A 169 -22.96 19.09 20.30
C SER A 169 -24.32 19.24 19.62
N GLU A 170 -24.38 19.77 18.40
CA GLU A 170 -25.61 19.96 17.64
C GLU A 170 -26.24 18.63 17.18
N THR A 171 -25.41 17.61 16.95
CA THR A 171 -25.83 16.35 16.32
C THR A 171 -25.66 15.10 17.20
N GLU A 172 -25.29 15.32 18.47
CA GLU A 172 -25.04 14.32 19.51
C GLU A 172 -24.19 13.12 19.02
N GLY A 173 -23.10 13.41 18.33
CA GLY A 173 -22.32 12.39 17.63
C GLY A 173 -20.90 12.82 17.27
N MET A 174 -20.18 11.90 16.65
CA MET A 174 -18.89 12.23 16.05
C MET A 174 -19.09 13.00 14.74
N GLU A 175 -18.10 13.79 14.37
CA GLU A 175 -18.07 14.57 13.13
C GLU A 175 -16.62 14.63 12.64
N TYR A 176 -16.39 14.37 11.35
CA TYR A 176 -15.08 14.50 10.72
C TYR A 176 -15.06 15.81 9.96
N ARG A 177 -14.34 16.81 10.48
CA ARG A 177 -14.25 18.13 9.89
C ARG A 177 -12.85 18.71 10.04
N GLU A 178 -12.62 19.84 9.38
CA GLU A 178 -11.48 20.68 9.69
C GLU A 178 -11.61 21.24 11.13
N VAL A 179 -10.51 21.18 11.88
CA VAL A 179 -10.41 21.66 13.27
C VAL A 179 -9.09 22.41 13.39
N SER A 180 -9.13 23.62 13.93
CA SER A 180 -7.98 24.49 14.13
C SER A 180 -7.79 24.74 15.62
N PHE A 181 -6.73 24.16 16.19
CA PHE A 181 -6.55 24.04 17.65
C PHE A 181 -5.07 24.13 18.02
N VAL A 182 -4.78 24.29 19.32
CA VAL A 182 -3.40 24.29 19.83
C VAL A 182 -3.06 22.92 20.42
N PRO A 183 -2.09 22.16 19.85
CA PRO A 183 -1.74 20.82 20.32
C PRO A 183 -1.32 20.78 21.80
N GLY A 184 -0.53 21.74 22.26
CA GLY A 184 -0.07 21.84 23.64
C GLY A 184 -1.20 21.99 24.65
N LEU A 185 -2.20 22.81 24.34
CA LEU A 185 -3.40 23.03 25.17
C LEU A 185 -4.25 21.75 25.27
N TYR A 186 -4.47 21.07 24.14
CA TYR A 186 -5.13 19.76 24.16
C TYR A 186 -4.33 18.73 24.96
N LYS A 187 -3.00 18.75 24.87
CA LYS A 187 -2.14 17.76 25.51
C LYS A 187 -2.05 17.92 27.04
N ILE A 188 -2.07 19.14 27.58
CA ILE A 188 -2.09 19.33 29.04
C ILE A 188 -3.40 18.85 29.67
N PHE A 189 -4.52 18.99 28.96
CA PHE A 189 -5.79 18.40 29.35
C PHE A 189 -5.75 16.86 29.28
N ASP A 190 -5.25 16.30 28.17
CA ASP A 190 -5.11 14.86 27.97
C ASP A 190 -4.28 14.16 29.07
N GLU A 191 -3.16 14.75 29.52
CA GLU A 191 -2.38 14.12 30.61
C GLU A 191 -3.16 14.04 31.93
N ILE A 192 -4.02 15.01 32.26
CA ILE A 192 -4.88 14.93 33.46
C ILE A 192 -5.98 13.87 33.29
N VAL A 193 -6.59 13.81 32.10
CA VAL A 193 -7.56 12.79 31.70
C VAL A 193 -6.98 11.38 31.77
N VAL A 194 -5.74 11.18 31.30
CA VAL A 194 -5.02 9.90 31.37
C VAL A 194 -4.68 9.52 32.81
N ASN A 195 -4.23 10.46 33.65
CA ASN A 195 -3.97 10.18 35.08
C ASN A 195 -5.23 9.70 35.82
N ALA A 196 -6.40 10.29 35.53
CA ALA A 196 -7.67 9.83 36.09
C ALA A 196 -8.05 8.43 35.58
N ALA A 197 -7.81 8.11 34.31
CA ALA A 197 -8.05 6.78 33.74
C ALA A 197 -7.09 5.71 34.30
N ASP A 198 -5.80 6.05 34.50
CA ASP A 198 -4.79 5.18 35.10
C ASP A 198 -5.15 4.73 36.52
N ASN A 199 -5.89 5.56 37.27
CA ASN A 199 -6.32 5.16 38.61
C ASN A 199 -7.30 3.97 38.59
N LYS A 200 -7.94 3.64 37.45
CA LYS A 200 -8.71 2.40 37.29
C LYS A 200 -7.83 1.15 37.34
N GLN A 201 -6.58 1.25 36.88
CA GLN A 201 -5.61 0.15 36.91
C GLN A 201 -4.98 0.01 38.30
N ASN A 202 -4.79 1.14 39.01
CA ASN A 202 -4.25 1.18 40.37
C ASN A 202 -5.29 0.79 41.45
N ASP A 203 -6.57 1.06 41.21
CA ASP A 203 -7.69 0.68 42.06
C ASP A 203 -8.90 0.20 41.25
N ALA A 204 -9.12 -1.12 41.26
CA ALA A 204 -10.25 -1.77 40.61
C ALA A 204 -11.62 -1.26 41.10
N ASN A 205 -11.69 -0.66 42.30
CA ASN A 205 -12.93 -0.13 42.87
C ASN A 205 -13.37 1.22 42.25
N MET A 206 -12.47 1.93 41.55
CA MET A 206 -12.82 3.18 40.86
C MET A 206 -13.97 2.94 39.87
N SER A 207 -15.02 3.76 39.93
CA SER A 207 -16.29 3.52 39.24
C SER A 207 -16.86 4.74 38.53
N GLU A 208 -16.33 5.95 38.79
CA GLU A 208 -16.77 7.19 38.16
C GLU A 208 -15.62 8.20 37.94
N ILE A 209 -15.58 8.77 36.74
CA ILE A 209 -14.83 9.99 36.40
C ILE A 209 -15.85 11.10 36.11
N ARG A 210 -15.57 12.33 36.56
CA ARG A 210 -16.33 13.54 36.23
C ARG A 210 -15.38 14.56 35.63
N VAL A 211 -15.72 15.09 34.46
CA VAL A 211 -15.05 16.25 33.87
C VAL A 211 -16.02 17.42 33.90
N THR A 212 -15.58 18.55 34.44
CA THR A 212 -16.29 19.82 34.36
C THR A 212 -15.45 20.78 33.52
N VAL A 213 -16.09 21.39 32.54
CA VAL A 213 -15.55 22.33 31.59
C VAL A 213 -16.42 23.58 31.68
N ASP A 214 -15.87 24.66 32.22
CA ASP A 214 -16.51 25.97 32.20
C ASP A 214 -15.96 26.75 31.01
N ARG A 215 -16.85 27.09 30.08
CA ARG A 215 -16.49 27.84 28.86
C ARG A 215 -16.36 29.34 29.09
N GLU A 216 -17.06 29.89 30.09
CA GLU A 216 -17.01 31.34 30.39
C GLU A 216 -15.74 31.70 31.16
N SER A 217 -15.36 30.90 32.15
CA SER A 217 -14.10 31.10 32.89
C SER A 217 -12.89 30.37 32.30
N GLY A 218 -13.10 29.50 31.30
CA GLY A 218 -12.05 28.65 30.72
C GLY A 218 -11.48 27.59 31.67
N VAL A 219 -12.04 27.43 32.88
CA VAL A 219 -11.56 26.50 33.91
C VAL A 219 -11.98 25.07 33.60
N ILE A 220 -11.02 24.15 33.69
CA ILE A 220 -11.25 22.71 33.52
C ILE A 220 -10.99 22.01 34.87
N SER A 221 -11.83 21.04 35.22
CA SER A 221 -11.52 20.13 36.31
C SER A 221 -11.88 18.69 36.01
N VAL A 222 -11.02 17.78 36.48
CA VAL A 222 -11.17 16.33 36.35
C VAL A 222 -11.18 15.74 37.75
N TRP A 223 -12.21 14.96 38.05
CA TRP A 223 -12.39 14.26 39.33
C TRP A 223 -12.56 12.77 39.09
N ASN A 224 -11.99 11.95 39.97
CA ASN A 224 -12.24 10.52 40.03
C ASN A 224 -12.45 10.05 41.47
N ASN A 225 -13.25 9.01 41.65
CA ASN A 225 -13.28 8.24 42.89
C ASN A 225 -12.21 7.12 42.87
N GLY A 226 -12.35 6.13 43.75
CA GLY A 226 -11.28 5.17 44.01
C GLY A 226 -10.12 5.82 44.75
N ARG A 227 -9.08 5.03 45.04
CA ARG A 227 -7.97 5.39 45.92
C ARG A 227 -7.40 6.79 45.62
N GLY A 228 -7.32 7.61 46.66
CA GLY A 228 -6.76 8.96 46.61
C GLY A 228 -5.24 8.97 46.67
N ILE A 229 -4.65 10.15 46.50
CA ILE A 229 -3.21 10.37 46.71
C ILE A 229 -2.95 10.37 48.23
N PRO A 230 -1.98 9.58 48.75
CA PRO A 230 -1.69 9.49 50.19
C PRO A 230 -1.38 10.84 50.83
N ILE A 231 -2.01 11.14 51.97
CA ILE A 231 -1.79 12.41 52.70
C ILE A 231 -0.76 12.19 53.82
N GLU A 232 0.47 11.93 53.39
CA GLU A 232 1.64 11.65 54.23
C GLU A 232 2.88 12.44 53.78
N MET A 233 3.96 12.38 54.57
CA MET A 233 5.25 13.00 54.27
C MET A 233 6.16 11.96 53.60
N HIS A 234 6.73 12.31 52.45
CA HIS A 234 7.63 11.42 51.73
C HIS A 234 8.99 11.33 52.44
N SER A 235 9.33 10.14 52.95
CA SER A 235 10.45 9.91 53.88
C SER A 235 11.83 10.36 53.40
N LYS A 236 12.07 10.41 52.09
CA LYS A 236 13.34 10.86 51.49
C LYS A 236 13.37 12.35 51.13
N GLU A 237 12.25 12.92 50.68
CA GLU A 237 12.23 14.30 50.15
C GLU A 237 11.72 15.34 51.18
N GLY A 238 11.19 14.90 52.33
CA GLY A 238 10.81 15.80 53.43
C GLY A 238 9.58 16.68 53.18
N ILE A 239 8.81 16.40 52.11
CA ILE A 239 7.60 17.14 51.71
C ILE A 239 6.41 16.19 51.55
N HIS A 240 5.20 16.75 51.42
CA HIS A 240 3.98 15.96 51.25
C HIS A 240 3.91 15.24 49.89
N VAL A 241 3.37 14.02 49.84
CA VAL A 241 3.29 13.22 48.60
C VAL A 241 2.51 13.93 47.47
N PRO A 242 1.35 14.60 47.70
CA PRO A 242 0.68 15.39 46.66
C PRO A 242 1.55 16.55 46.14
N GLU A 243 2.26 17.25 47.03
CA GLU A 243 3.18 18.34 46.67
C GLU A 243 4.30 17.81 45.74
N LEU A 244 4.94 16.71 46.14
CA LEU A 244 5.99 16.05 45.37
C LEU A 244 5.55 15.66 43.96
N ILE A 245 4.35 15.07 43.80
CA ILE A 245 3.92 14.52 42.50
C ILE A 245 3.19 15.52 41.58
N PHE A 246 2.79 16.70 42.08
CA PHE A 246 2.14 17.76 41.29
C PHE A 246 2.95 19.07 41.18
N GLY A 247 3.84 19.38 42.13
CA GLY A 247 4.65 20.61 42.15
C GLY A 247 6.11 20.42 41.72
N HIS A 248 6.63 19.19 41.65
CA HIS A 248 8.02 18.92 41.28
C HIS A 248 8.13 18.10 39.99
N LEU A 249 8.99 18.56 39.06
CA LEU A 249 9.32 17.83 37.83
C LEU A 249 10.02 16.50 38.14
N LEU A 250 9.99 15.58 37.17
CA LEU A 250 10.65 14.27 37.25
C LEU A 250 10.17 13.38 38.43
N THR A 251 8.90 13.49 38.83
CA THR A 251 8.29 12.60 39.86
C THR A 251 7.22 11.67 39.25
N SER A 252 7.33 10.37 39.53
CA SER A 252 6.50 9.30 38.97
C SER A 252 6.45 8.09 39.91
N SER A 253 5.33 7.37 39.96
CA SER A 253 5.22 6.03 40.54
C SER A 253 5.71 4.92 39.57
N ASN A 254 6.01 5.29 38.32
CA ASN A 254 6.22 4.36 37.20
C ASN A 254 7.64 4.42 36.62
N TYR A 255 8.64 4.64 37.48
CA TYR A 255 10.07 4.51 37.13
C TYR A 255 10.64 3.11 37.35
N ASP A 256 9.94 2.23 38.08
CA ASP A 256 10.31 0.82 38.14
C ASP A 256 9.76 0.07 36.92
N ASP A 257 10.53 0.11 35.83
CA ASP A 257 10.27 -0.62 34.59
C ASP A 257 10.38 -2.15 34.72
N THR A 258 10.83 -2.69 35.87
CA THR A 258 10.80 -4.14 36.12
C THR A 258 9.38 -4.64 36.44
N GLN A 259 8.51 -3.76 36.92
CA GLN A 259 7.09 -4.03 37.10
C GLN A 259 6.37 -3.93 35.75
N GLN A 260 5.58 -4.94 35.41
CA GLN A 260 4.72 -4.90 34.22
C GLN A 260 3.48 -4.07 34.51
N LYS A 261 3.35 -2.90 33.87
CA LYS A 261 2.27 -1.93 34.09
C LYS A 261 1.55 -1.59 32.80
N VAL A 262 0.23 -1.47 32.89
CA VAL A 262 -0.69 -1.10 31.79
C VAL A 262 -1.27 0.31 31.97
N THR A 263 -0.44 1.22 32.49
CA THR A 263 -0.74 2.65 32.69
C THR A 263 -0.20 3.52 31.55
N GLY A 264 -0.77 4.70 31.33
CA GLY A 264 -0.34 5.70 30.35
C GLY A 264 0.66 6.74 30.90
N GLY A 265 0.74 6.90 32.22
CA GLY A 265 1.81 7.64 32.89
C GLY A 265 3.10 6.82 32.97
N ARG A 266 4.20 7.34 32.38
CA ARG A 266 5.55 6.73 32.48
C ARG A 266 6.59 7.78 32.93
N ASN A 267 6.85 8.77 32.08
CA ASN A 267 7.99 9.69 32.16
C ASN A 267 7.94 10.73 33.32
N GLY A 268 6.92 10.72 34.18
CA GLY A 268 6.83 11.61 35.34
C GLY A 268 6.52 13.09 35.08
N PHE A 269 6.25 13.49 33.84
CA PHE A 269 6.00 14.88 33.46
C PHE A 269 4.52 15.32 33.52
N GLY A 270 3.59 14.50 33.02
CA GLY A 270 2.24 14.94 32.59
C GLY A 270 1.52 15.97 33.46
N ALA A 271 1.24 15.64 34.72
CA ALA A 271 0.51 16.54 35.62
C ALA A 271 1.26 17.85 35.94
N LYS A 272 2.61 17.83 35.94
CA LYS A 272 3.43 19.05 36.09
C LYS A 272 3.40 19.91 34.83
N LEU A 273 3.36 19.31 33.64
CA LEU A 273 3.24 20.10 32.40
C LEU A 273 1.91 20.86 32.38
N CYS A 274 0.82 20.25 32.86
CA CYS A 274 -0.44 20.97 33.07
C CYS A 274 -0.29 22.13 34.06
N ASN A 275 0.36 21.92 35.21
CA ASN A 275 0.64 22.97 36.19
C ASN A 275 1.50 24.12 35.62
N VAL A 276 2.57 23.80 34.86
CA VAL A 276 3.46 24.78 34.22
C VAL A 276 2.73 25.61 33.15
N PHE A 277 1.81 25.03 32.38
CA PHE A 277 1.01 25.76 31.38
C PHE A 277 -0.38 26.16 31.90
N SER A 278 -0.49 26.43 33.21
CA SER A 278 -1.67 27.01 33.86
C SER A 278 -1.32 28.28 34.64
N THR A 279 -2.26 29.22 34.73
CA THR A 279 -2.16 30.40 35.61
C THR A 279 -2.55 30.07 37.04
N GLU A 280 -3.52 29.17 37.23
CA GLU A 280 -3.81 28.48 38.50
C GLU A 280 -3.91 26.96 38.26
N PHE A 281 -3.26 26.18 39.12
CA PHE A 281 -3.42 24.73 39.20
C PHE A 281 -3.70 24.30 40.65
N THR A 282 -4.83 23.63 40.89
CA THR A 282 -5.30 23.21 42.20
C THR A 282 -5.46 21.68 42.26
N ILE A 283 -4.79 21.04 43.22
CA ILE A 283 -5.04 19.65 43.61
C ILE A 283 -5.94 19.59 44.85
N GLU A 284 -6.95 18.73 44.83
CA GLU A 284 -7.67 18.30 46.03
C GLU A 284 -7.70 16.78 46.09
N THR A 285 -7.39 16.18 47.24
CA THR A 285 -7.41 14.72 47.44
C THR A 285 -7.97 14.40 48.81
N GLN A 286 -8.66 13.25 48.91
CA GLN A 286 -9.14 12.70 50.17
C GLN A 286 -8.59 11.29 50.37
N ASP A 287 -8.03 11.06 51.56
CA ASP A 287 -7.42 9.81 52.00
C ASP A 287 -8.17 9.33 53.23
N SER A 288 -9.02 8.32 53.05
CA SER A 288 -9.85 7.71 54.10
C SER A 288 -9.02 6.89 55.12
N ARG A 289 -7.80 6.47 54.76
CA ARG A 289 -6.88 5.76 55.67
C ARG A 289 -6.30 6.73 56.68
N GLN A 290 -5.83 7.89 56.21
CA GLN A 290 -5.35 9.00 57.02
C GLN A 290 -6.49 9.84 57.63
N LYS A 291 -7.73 9.68 57.15
CA LYS A 291 -8.93 10.47 57.49
C LYS A 291 -8.72 11.98 57.29
N LYS A 292 -8.06 12.33 56.18
CA LYS A 292 -7.67 13.70 55.84
C LYS A 292 -8.20 14.08 54.46
N ARG A 293 -8.40 15.38 54.27
CA ARG A 293 -8.50 16.03 52.95
C ARG A 293 -7.38 17.05 52.83
N TYR A 294 -6.80 17.11 51.64
CA TYR A 294 -5.69 17.97 51.29
C TYR A 294 -6.12 18.86 50.13
N LYS A 295 -5.80 20.15 50.20
CA LYS A 295 -5.89 21.10 49.08
C LYS A 295 -4.60 21.89 48.98
N GLN A 296 -4.02 21.97 47.78
CA GLN A 296 -2.90 22.87 47.46
C GLN A 296 -3.13 23.48 46.09
N THR A 297 -2.69 24.74 45.94
CA THR A 297 -2.83 25.53 44.72
C THR A 297 -1.47 26.11 44.36
N TRP A 298 -1.10 26.00 43.09
CA TRP A 298 0.03 26.69 42.47
C TRP A 298 -0.50 27.79 41.56
N THR A 299 0.27 28.86 41.43
CA THR A 299 0.02 29.94 40.47
C THR A 299 1.28 30.31 39.71
N ASP A 300 1.12 31.12 38.67
CA ASP A 300 2.19 31.66 37.81
C ASP A 300 3.10 30.54 37.27
N ASN A 301 2.55 29.65 36.45
CA ASN A 301 3.29 28.60 35.74
C ASN A 301 4.08 27.67 36.67
N MET A 302 3.43 27.20 37.74
CA MET A 302 4.02 26.41 38.84
C MET A 302 5.09 27.14 39.69
N THR A 303 5.45 28.40 39.39
CA THR A 303 6.54 29.10 40.11
C THR A 303 6.17 29.53 41.53
N LYS A 304 4.88 29.78 41.81
CA LYS A 304 4.37 30.11 43.14
C LYS A 304 3.58 28.95 43.70
N MET A 305 4.03 28.41 44.83
CA MET A 305 3.36 27.31 45.54
C MET A 305 2.63 27.82 46.77
N GLY A 306 1.31 27.64 46.81
CA GLY A 306 0.50 27.93 47.99
C GLY A 306 0.75 26.92 49.11
N LYS A 307 0.49 27.33 50.36
CA LYS A 307 0.57 26.43 51.52
C LYS A 307 -0.53 25.37 51.45
N ALA A 308 -0.16 24.10 51.62
CA ALA A 308 -1.11 23.00 51.70
C ALA A 308 -2.11 23.19 52.86
N LYS A 309 -3.41 23.21 52.55
CA LYS A 309 -4.49 23.18 53.54
C LYS A 309 -4.89 21.73 53.78
N ILE A 310 -4.55 21.22 54.96
CA ILE A 310 -4.91 19.86 55.40
C ILE A 310 -5.96 19.96 56.50
N THR A 311 -7.05 19.21 56.37
CA THR A 311 -8.13 19.12 57.36
C THR A 311 -8.49 17.66 57.60
N GLU A 312 -9.05 17.35 58.77
CA GLU A 312 -9.74 16.07 58.95
C GLU A 312 -10.91 15.94 57.96
N ALA A 313 -11.18 14.71 57.50
CA ALA A 313 -12.29 14.40 56.62
C ALA A 313 -12.80 12.97 56.82
N LYS A 314 -14.11 12.78 56.63
CA LYS A 314 -14.78 11.48 56.66
C LYS A 314 -15.57 11.33 55.37
N GLY A 315 -15.36 10.23 54.65
CA GLY A 315 -15.98 9.96 53.36
C GLY A 315 -15.09 9.06 52.50
N GLU A 316 -15.49 8.85 51.25
CA GLU A 316 -14.77 8.02 50.28
C GLU A 316 -13.46 8.68 49.80
N ASP A 317 -12.54 7.85 49.30
CA ASP A 317 -11.34 8.33 48.59
C ASP A 317 -11.75 9.00 47.25
N CYS A 318 -11.08 10.11 46.93
CA CYS A 318 -11.18 10.74 45.62
C CYS A 318 -10.00 11.67 45.33
N THR A 319 -9.83 12.05 44.07
CA THR A 319 -8.89 13.09 43.62
C THR A 319 -9.61 14.06 42.66
N LYS A 320 -9.34 15.36 42.80
CA LYS A 320 -9.75 16.42 41.87
C LYS A 320 -8.51 17.22 41.45
N VAL A 321 -8.26 17.29 40.15
CA VAL A 321 -7.41 18.33 39.55
C VAL A 321 -8.34 19.42 39.01
N THR A 322 -8.03 20.69 39.27
CA THR A 322 -8.70 21.86 38.69
C THR A 322 -7.62 22.80 38.17
N PHE A 323 -7.74 23.30 36.95
CA PHE A 323 -6.74 24.16 36.34
C PHE A 323 -7.37 25.19 35.42
N HIS A 324 -6.78 26.39 35.41
CA HIS A 324 -7.04 27.43 34.43
C HIS A 324 -5.84 27.49 33.47
N PRO A 325 -5.98 27.04 32.21
CA PRO A 325 -4.90 27.09 31.23
C PRO A 325 -4.32 28.50 31.08
N ASP A 326 -3.04 28.59 30.79
CA ASP A 326 -2.38 29.84 30.41
C ASP A 326 -2.65 30.10 28.92
N TYR A 327 -3.88 30.56 28.62
CA TYR A 327 -4.34 30.76 27.24
C TYR A 327 -3.45 31.76 26.46
N ASP A 328 -2.86 32.75 27.13
CA ASP A 328 -1.90 33.68 26.53
C ASP A 328 -0.66 32.96 25.97
N LYS A 329 -0.12 31.95 26.68
CA LYS A 329 0.98 31.09 26.18
C LYS A 329 0.58 30.18 25.02
N PHE A 330 -0.72 30.05 24.74
CA PHE A 330 -1.26 29.33 23.60
C PHE A 330 -1.78 30.26 22.49
N GLY A 331 -1.57 31.58 22.61
CA GLY A 331 -2.08 32.56 21.63
C GLY A 331 -3.61 32.66 21.57
N MET A 332 -4.29 32.31 22.67
CA MET A 332 -5.75 32.25 22.78
C MET A 332 -6.25 33.18 23.88
N SER A 333 -7.49 33.66 23.78
CA SER A 333 -8.13 34.50 24.81
C SER A 333 -9.09 33.73 25.74
N GLY A 334 -9.16 32.40 25.61
CA GLY A 334 -10.12 31.54 26.31
C GLY A 334 -10.46 30.28 25.50
N MET A 335 -11.57 29.63 25.84
CA MET A 335 -12.02 28.39 25.19
C MET A 335 -12.87 28.66 23.93
N ASP A 336 -12.37 28.23 22.77
CA ASP A 336 -13.09 28.23 21.50
C ASP A 336 -13.85 26.92 21.24
N ASP A 337 -14.71 26.92 20.21
CA ASP A 337 -15.55 25.78 19.82
C ASP A 337 -14.74 24.54 19.38
N ASP A 338 -13.56 24.73 18.80
CA ASP A 338 -12.70 23.64 18.33
C ASP A 338 -12.03 22.94 19.51
N PHE A 339 -11.49 23.69 20.46
CA PHE A 339 -10.95 23.13 21.69
C PHE A 339 -12.06 22.50 22.55
N GLU A 340 -13.24 23.12 22.65
CA GLU A 340 -14.37 22.53 23.37
C GLU A 340 -14.84 21.21 22.71
N ALA A 341 -14.91 21.13 21.38
CA ALA A 341 -15.29 19.92 20.65
C ALA A 341 -14.24 18.79 20.78
N LEU A 342 -12.95 19.13 20.86
CA LEU A 342 -11.86 18.19 21.16
C LEU A 342 -11.91 17.69 22.60
N VAL A 343 -12.14 18.58 23.56
CA VAL A 343 -12.35 18.23 24.98
C VAL A 343 -13.56 17.31 25.14
N LYS A 344 -14.70 17.66 24.54
CA LYS A 344 -15.92 16.83 24.50
C LYS A 344 -15.63 15.45 23.95
N ARG A 345 -15.03 15.34 22.75
CA ARG A 345 -14.63 14.04 22.17
C ARG A 345 -13.83 13.22 23.16
N ARG A 346 -12.79 13.81 23.76
CA ARG A 346 -11.87 13.10 24.64
C ARG A 346 -12.52 12.61 25.95
N VAL A 347 -13.60 13.24 26.41
CA VAL A 347 -14.44 12.72 27.50
C VAL A 347 -15.32 11.55 27.06
N TYR A 348 -15.79 11.53 25.81
CA TYR A 348 -16.45 10.36 25.20
C TYR A 348 -15.46 9.20 24.96
N ASP A 349 -14.21 9.47 24.59
CA ASP A 349 -13.15 8.45 24.50
C ASP A 349 -13.02 7.67 25.82
N LEU A 350 -12.96 8.37 26.97
CA LEU A 350 -12.92 7.72 28.29
C LEU A 350 -14.15 6.84 28.56
N ALA A 351 -15.35 7.27 28.15
CA ALA A 351 -16.58 6.50 28.32
C ALA A 351 -16.59 5.21 27.45
N GLY A 352 -15.84 5.22 26.35
CA GLY A 352 -15.52 4.03 25.55
C GLY A 352 -14.47 3.13 26.20
N THR A 353 -13.30 3.68 26.60
CA THR A 353 -12.10 2.88 26.94
C THR A 353 -11.94 2.54 28.42
N ALA A 354 -12.27 3.45 29.33
CA ALA A 354 -11.87 3.37 30.74
C ALA A 354 -12.77 2.45 31.60
N LYS A 355 -13.85 1.91 31.02
CA LYS A 355 -14.76 0.92 31.65
C LYS A 355 -15.36 1.37 33.00
N VAL A 356 -15.50 2.68 33.19
CA VAL A 356 -16.16 3.36 34.33
C VAL A 356 -17.33 4.23 33.85
N ASN A 357 -18.14 4.77 34.76
CA ASN A 357 -19.07 5.83 34.41
C ASN A 357 -18.30 7.14 34.15
N VAL A 358 -18.70 7.89 33.14
CA VAL A 358 -18.15 9.22 32.87
C VAL A 358 -19.27 10.25 32.86
N LYS A 359 -19.01 11.41 33.46
CA LYS A 359 -19.88 12.60 33.43
C LYS A 359 -19.15 13.79 32.82
N LEU A 360 -19.86 14.57 32.02
CA LEU A 360 -19.46 15.88 31.52
C LEU A 360 -20.43 16.93 32.05
N ASN A 361 -19.94 17.96 32.74
CA ASN A 361 -20.73 19.05 33.34
C ASN A 361 -21.93 18.54 34.18
N GLY A 362 -21.70 17.47 34.95
CA GLY A 362 -22.71 16.79 35.77
C GLY A 362 -23.54 15.73 35.03
N THR A 363 -23.84 15.96 33.75
CA THR A 363 -24.58 15.04 32.87
C THR A 363 -23.78 13.77 32.58
N ARG A 364 -24.43 12.59 32.63
CA ARG A 364 -23.79 11.31 32.32
C ARG A 364 -23.63 11.13 30.81
N VAL A 365 -22.43 10.76 30.37
CA VAL A 365 -22.15 10.45 28.96
C VAL A 365 -22.99 9.23 28.53
N PRO A 366 -23.74 9.28 27.41
CA PRO A 366 -24.76 8.28 27.06
C PRO A 366 -24.21 6.97 26.46
N ILE A 367 -22.89 6.80 26.39
CA ILE A 367 -22.23 5.56 25.93
C ILE A 367 -21.59 4.79 27.09
N ARG A 368 -21.45 3.46 26.93
CA ARG A 368 -20.79 2.58 27.89
C ARG A 368 -19.99 1.50 27.17
N GLY A 369 -18.67 1.57 27.24
CA GLY A 369 -17.77 0.57 26.66
C GLY A 369 -17.57 0.72 25.16
N PHE A 370 -16.51 0.07 24.65
CA PHE A 370 -15.92 0.42 23.36
C PHE A 370 -16.87 0.24 22.17
N LYS A 371 -17.75 -0.78 22.18
CA LYS A 371 -18.74 -0.97 21.08
C LYS A 371 -19.67 0.23 20.90
N LYS A 372 -20.23 0.78 21.97
CA LYS A 372 -21.15 1.93 21.88
C LYS A 372 -20.45 3.23 21.49
N TYR A 373 -19.16 3.33 21.78
CA TYR A 373 -18.29 4.41 21.28
C TYR A 373 -18.04 4.28 19.76
N MET A 374 -17.70 3.09 19.27
CA MET A 374 -17.51 2.86 17.83
C MET A 374 -18.76 3.16 17.00
N GLU A 375 -19.95 2.81 17.49
CA GLU A 375 -21.25 3.09 16.85
C GLU A 375 -21.50 4.60 16.59
N MET A 376 -20.83 5.51 17.32
CA MET A 376 -20.94 6.95 17.06
C MET A 376 -20.25 7.37 15.75
N TYR A 377 -19.20 6.68 15.34
CA TYR A 377 -18.42 6.98 14.13
C TYR A 377 -19.14 6.52 12.87
N THR A 378 -19.67 5.29 12.86
CA THR A 378 -20.34 4.78 11.66
C THR A 378 -21.71 5.43 11.45
N LYS A 379 -22.43 5.79 12.53
CA LYS A 379 -23.59 6.72 12.47
C LYS A 379 -23.23 8.05 11.80
N ALA A 380 -22.05 8.61 12.11
CA ALA A 380 -21.59 9.86 11.50
C ALA A 380 -21.30 9.70 9.99
N ILE A 381 -20.59 8.64 9.60
CA ILE A 381 -20.29 8.31 8.20
C ILE A 381 -21.57 8.03 7.40
N ARG A 382 -22.54 7.29 7.96
CA ARG A 382 -23.81 7.02 7.27
C ARG A 382 -24.60 8.31 7.01
N ARG A 383 -24.67 9.21 7.98
CA ARG A 383 -25.24 10.56 7.80
C ARG A 383 -24.51 11.35 6.71
N GLU A 384 -23.17 11.33 6.68
CA GLU A 384 -22.35 12.00 5.66
C GLU A 384 -22.63 11.45 4.25
N ARG A 385 -22.82 10.13 4.12
CA ARG A 385 -23.28 9.46 2.88
C ARG A 385 -24.77 9.69 2.55
N GLY A 386 -25.52 10.42 3.38
CA GLY A 386 -26.98 10.63 3.22
C GLY A 386 -27.85 9.42 3.56
N ASP A 387 -27.30 8.36 4.15
CA ASP A 387 -28.02 7.13 4.52
C ASP A 387 -28.72 7.30 5.87
N LEU A 388 -29.99 7.69 5.81
CA LEU A 388 -30.90 7.86 6.94
C LEU A 388 -31.64 6.56 7.35
N GLY A 389 -31.27 5.40 6.79
CA GLY A 389 -31.93 4.13 7.08
C GLY A 389 -31.67 3.57 8.50
N PRO A 390 -32.34 2.48 8.91
CA PRO A 390 -31.98 1.76 10.12
C PRO A 390 -30.58 1.15 9.99
N ALA A 391 -29.77 1.30 11.05
CA ALA A 391 -28.40 0.79 11.11
C ALA A 391 -28.32 -0.74 10.88
N PRO A 392 -27.52 -1.24 9.91
CA PRO A 392 -27.28 -2.67 9.75
C PRO A 392 -26.70 -3.31 11.02
N LYS A 393 -27.18 -4.52 11.38
CA LYS A 393 -26.73 -5.21 12.61
C LYS A 393 -25.23 -5.52 12.62
N ASP A 394 -24.62 -5.64 11.46
CA ASP A 394 -23.19 -5.93 11.23
C ASP A 394 -22.41 -4.71 10.72
N GLU A 395 -22.94 -3.48 10.86
CA GLU A 395 -22.28 -2.21 10.45
C GLU A 395 -20.89 -2.02 11.08
N ILE A 396 -20.72 -2.50 12.31
CA ILE A 396 -19.41 -2.65 12.97
C ILE A 396 -19.25 -4.09 13.44
N ILE A 397 -18.18 -4.74 12.97
CA ILE A 397 -17.80 -6.08 13.39
C ILE A 397 -16.81 -5.95 14.54
N THR A 398 -17.11 -6.59 15.68
CA THR A 398 -16.33 -6.46 16.91
C THR A 398 -15.84 -7.80 17.43
N CYS A 399 -14.60 -7.89 17.88
CA CYS A 399 -14.06 -9.02 18.64
C CYS A 399 -13.24 -8.55 19.86
N SER A 400 -13.11 -9.42 20.86
CA SER A 400 -12.20 -9.24 21.99
C SER A 400 -11.56 -10.61 22.29
N PRO A 401 -10.47 -10.97 21.58
CA PRO A 401 -9.87 -12.31 21.66
C PRO A 401 -8.99 -12.50 22.91
N ASP A 402 -8.67 -11.41 23.62
CA ASP A 402 -7.90 -11.38 24.86
C ASP A 402 -8.42 -10.19 25.72
N PRO A 403 -8.48 -10.28 27.06
CA PRO A 403 -8.99 -9.19 27.91
C PRO A 403 -8.29 -7.83 27.75
N HIS A 404 -7.06 -7.82 27.22
CA HIS A 404 -6.28 -6.63 26.92
C HIS A 404 -6.60 -6.00 25.57
N TRP A 405 -7.49 -6.59 24.75
CA TRP A 405 -7.78 -6.14 23.38
C TRP A 405 -9.27 -6.12 23.08
N GLU A 406 -9.79 -4.97 22.65
CA GLU A 406 -11.08 -4.83 21.97
C GLU A 406 -10.85 -4.25 20.58
N VAL A 407 -11.27 -4.96 19.55
CA VAL A 407 -11.06 -4.60 18.14
C VAL A 407 -12.40 -4.44 17.44
N GLY A 408 -12.52 -3.39 16.64
CA GLY A 408 -13.63 -3.14 15.73
C GLY A 408 -13.18 -2.97 14.28
N PHE A 409 -14.06 -3.28 13.36
CA PHE A 409 -13.88 -3.12 11.91
C PHE A 409 -15.14 -2.52 11.28
N ALA A 410 -14.94 -1.55 10.38
CA ALA A 410 -15.93 -1.02 9.45
C ALA A 410 -15.29 -0.85 8.05
N VAL A 411 -16.13 -0.71 7.02
CA VAL A 411 -15.68 -0.51 5.63
C VAL A 411 -15.38 0.96 5.36
N SER A 412 -14.21 1.26 4.79
CA SER A 412 -13.80 2.62 4.41
C SER A 412 -13.90 2.86 2.90
N ASP A 413 -14.18 4.10 2.52
CA ASP A 413 -14.43 4.54 1.14
C ASP A 413 -13.16 4.83 0.31
N GLY A 414 -12.00 4.34 0.74
CA GLY A 414 -10.74 4.40 -0.03
C GLY A 414 -9.56 5.10 0.65
N ALA A 415 -9.71 5.54 1.91
CA ALA A 415 -8.61 5.94 2.77
C ALA A 415 -8.53 5.04 4.02
N PHE A 416 -7.33 4.64 4.45
CA PHE A 416 -7.18 3.90 5.71
C PHE A 416 -7.56 4.80 6.89
N GLN A 417 -8.56 4.41 7.65
CA GLN A 417 -8.96 5.12 8.87
C GLN A 417 -8.67 4.28 10.12
N GLN A 418 -8.30 4.94 11.21
CA GLN A 418 -8.00 4.29 12.47
C GLN A 418 -8.43 5.17 13.65
N VAL A 419 -9.01 4.54 14.68
CA VAL A 419 -9.25 5.17 16.00
C VAL A 419 -8.76 4.19 17.06
N SER A 420 -7.65 4.51 17.70
CA SER A 420 -6.99 3.58 18.62
C SER A 420 -6.54 4.20 19.93
N PHE A 421 -6.45 3.33 20.94
CA PHE A 421 -6.10 3.67 22.30
C PHE A 421 -5.11 2.66 22.87
N VAL A 422 -4.15 3.16 23.63
CA VAL A 422 -3.19 2.36 24.41
C VAL A 422 -3.25 2.83 25.85
N ASN A 423 -3.65 1.96 26.78
CA ASN A 423 -3.77 2.31 28.20
C ASN A 423 -4.64 3.58 28.40
N SER A 424 -5.74 3.70 27.65
CA SER A 424 -6.61 4.88 27.53
C SER A 424 -5.99 6.18 27.00
N ILE A 425 -4.71 6.20 26.57
CA ILE A 425 -4.13 7.29 25.75
C ILE A 425 -4.68 7.18 24.32
N ALA A 426 -5.09 8.30 23.71
CA ALA A 426 -5.49 8.35 22.31
C ALA A 426 -4.26 8.32 21.37
N THR A 427 -4.05 7.21 20.65
CA THR A 427 -2.97 7.09 19.66
C THR A 427 -3.47 7.54 18.29
N THR A 428 -3.59 8.87 18.11
CA THR A 428 -4.09 9.55 16.90
C THR A 428 -3.30 9.21 15.63
N SER A 429 -1.99 9.00 15.76
CA SER A 429 -1.10 8.57 14.67
C SER A 429 -0.92 7.04 14.59
N GLY A 430 -1.63 6.29 15.45
CA GLY A 430 -1.61 4.83 15.48
C GLY A 430 -0.28 4.26 15.94
N GLY A 431 0.37 3.43 15.12
CA GLY A 431 1.64 2.79 15.43
C GLY A 431 1.62 1.27 15.34
N THR A 432 2.47 0.61 16.13
CA THR A 432 2.72 -0.83 16.03
C THR A 432 1.52 -1.71 16.36
N HIS A 433 0.63 -1.30 17.28
CA HIS A 433 -0.61 -2.01 17.61
C HIS A 433 -1.64 -1.92 16.49
N VAL A 434 -1.82 -0.72 15.91
CA VAL A 434 -2.68 -0.48 14.75
C VAL A 434 -2.23 -1.32 13.56
N ASN A 435 -0.93 -1.37 13.27
CA ASN A 435 -0.38 -2.21 12.20
C ASN A 435 -0.54 -3.70 12.50
N TYR A 436 -0.27 -4.15 13.73
CA TYR A 436 -0.44 -5.56 14.13
C TYR A 436 -1.87 -6.09 13.93
N ILE A 437 -2.90 -5.25 14.07
CA ILE A 437 -4.29 -5.61 13.76
C ILE A 437 -4.60 -5.45 12.26
N ALA A 438 -4.25 -4.31 11.66
CA ALA A 438 -4.53 -4.02 10.25
C ALA A 438 -3.91 -5.06 9.31
N ASP A 439 -2.66 -5.46 9.56
CA ASP A 439 -1.91 -6.32 8.66
C ASP A 439 -2.43 -7.77 8.72
N GLN A 440 -2.91 -8.25 9.87
CA GLN A 440 -3.66 -9.53 9.99
C GLN A 440 -4.91 -9.54 9.11
N ILE A 441 -5.72 -8.47 9.17
CA ILE A 441 -6.93 -8.31 8.35
C ILE A 441 -6.56 -8.22 6.86
N CYS A 442 -5.58 -7.39 6.51
CA CYS A 442 -5.16 -7.21 5.12
C CYS A 442 -4.57 -8.49 4.50
N LEU A 443 -3.88 -9.33 5.26
CA LEU A 443 -3.41 -10.63 4.79
C LEU A 443 -4.57 -11.58 4.46
N LYS A 444 -5.61 -11.66 5.31
CA LYS A 444 -6.78 -12.48 5.02
C LYS A 444 -7.65 -11.95 3.88
N LEU A 445 -7.77 -10.63 3.75
CA LEU A 445 -8.36 -10.02 2.56
C LEU A 445 -7.54 -10.35 1.30
N ALA A 446 -6.20 -10.23 1.34
CA ALA A 446 -5.33 -10.55 0.20
C ALA A 446 -5.41 -12.02 -0.24
N GLU A 447 -5.52 -12.97 0.68
CA GLU A 447 -5.76 -14.39 0.37
C GLU A 447 -7.06 -14.58 -0.45
N GLN A 448 -8.13 -13.88 -0.10
CA GLN A 448 -9.44 -14.02 -0.73
C GLN A 448 -9.56 -13.22 -2.03
N VAL A 449 -8.94 -12.05 -2.11
CA VAL A 449 -8.80 -11.27 -3.35
C VAL A 449 -8.04 -12.09 -4.40
N LYS A 450 -6.92 -12.73 -4.05
CA LYS A 450 -6.17 -13.62 -4.97
C LYS A 450 -7.00 -14.81 -5.47
N LYS A 451 -7.92 -15.34 -4.65
CA LYS A 451 -8.82 -16.44 -5.04
C LYS A 451 -9.93 -16.00 -6.00
N LYS A 452 -10.49 -14.80 -5.79
CA LYS A 452 -11.58 -14.24 -6.63
C LYS A 452 -11.07 -13.54 -7.90
N ASN A 453 -9.93 -12.87 -7.84
CA ASN A 453 -9.37 -12.02 -8.92
C ASN A 453 -8.15 -12.67 -9.60
N LYS A 454 -8.29 -13.91 -10.09
CA LYS A 454 -7.16 -14.71 -10.59
C LYS A 454 -6.38 -14.07 -11.75
N ASN A 455 -7.08 -13.37 -12.66
CA ASN A 455 -6.50 -12.83 -13.91
C ASN A 455 -6.36 -11.29 -13.90
N GLY A 456 -6.92 -10.60 -12.90
CA GLY A 456 -6.93 -9.14 -12.81
C GLY A 456 -5.74 -8.55 -12.03
N ALA A 457 -5.86 -7.27 -11.64
CA ALA A 457 -4.74 -6.57 -11.01
C ALA A 457 -4.36 -7.13 -9.63
N THR A 458 -3.08 -7.50 -9.47
CA THR A 458 -2.50 -7.74 -8.15
C THR A 458 -2.44 -6.44 -7.36
N LEU A 459 -2.97 -6.47 -6.14
CA LEU A 459 -2.94 -5.36 -5.19
C LEU A 459 -1.82 -5.55 -4.15
N LYS A 460 -1.13 -4.47 -3.81
CA LYS A 460 -0.21 -4.44 -2.65
C LYS A 460 -1.04 -4.35 -1.36
N THR A 461 -0.52 -4.87 -0.24
CA THR A 461 -1.20 -4.86 1.08
C THR A 461 -1.65 -3.46 1.49
N ALA A 462 -0.84 -2.43 1.23
CA ALA A 462 -1.19 -1.03 1.49
C ALA A 462 -2.45 -0.55 0.73
N GLN A 463 -2.70 -1.07 -0.48
CA GLN A 463 -3.92 -0.72 -1.23
C GLN A 463 -5.16 -1.39 -0.64
N ILE A 464 -5.03 -2.60 -0.10
CA ILE A 464 -6.09 -3.29 0.64
C ILE A 464 -6.40 -2.56 1.95
N LYS A 465 -5.36 -2.07 2.65
CA LYS A 465 -5.46 -1.28 3.88
C LYS A 465 -6.27 0.01 3.70
N ASN A 466 -6.27 0.61 2.51
CA ASN A 466 -7.07 1.80 2.23
C ASN A 466 -8.60 1.58 2.24
N HIS A 467 -9.08 0.33 2.23
CA HIS A 467 -10.52 0.02 2.27
C HIS A 467 -11.04 -0.36 3.67
N ILE A 468 -10.22 -0.27 4.71
CA ILE A 468 -10.59 -0.65 6.09
C ILE A 468 -10.57 0.56 7.03
N PHE A 469 -11.56 0.64 7.91
CA PHE A 469 -11.54 1.47 9.11
C PHE A 469 -11.44 0.50 10.31
N ILE A 470 -10.36 0.60 11.09
CA ILE A 470 -10.21 -0.19 12.32
C ILE A 470 -10.29 0.65 13.58
N PHE A 471 -10.82 0.01 14.63
CA PHE A 471 -10.87 0.53 15.98
C PHE A 471 -10.08 -0.42 16.89
N VAL A 472 -9.20 0.10 17.75
CA VAL A 472 -8.33 -0.73 18.60
C VAL A 472 -8.18 -0.13 19.99
N ASN A 473 -8.81 -0.73 21.01
CA ASN A 473 -8.53 -0.42 22.42
C ASN A 473 -7.61 -1.51 22.98
N ALA A 474 -6.39 -1.14 23.36
CA ALA A 474 -5.36 -2.08 23.81
C ALA A 474 -4.79 -1.72 25.19
N LEU A 475 -4.51 -2.75 26.00
CA LEU A 475 -3.68 -2.65 27.20
C LEU A 475 -2.30 -3.25 26.89
N ILE A 476 -1.29 -2.38 26.89
CA ILE A 476 0.09 -2.68 26.50
C ILE A 476 0.99 -2.53 27.72
N VAL A 477 1.81 -3.54 28.00
CA VAL A 477 2.79 -3.49 29.09
C VAL A 477 3.92 -2.51 28.74
N ASN A 478 4.19 -1.59 29.66
CA ASN A 478 5.28 -0.60 29.65
C ASN A 478 5.47 0.06 28.26
N PRO A 479 4.44 0.78 27.74
CA PRO A 479 4.39 1.26 26.36
C PRO A 479 5.43 2.35 26.08
N ALA A 480 6.00 2.31 24.88
CA ALA A 480 6.93 3.29 24.33
C ALA A 480 6.29 3.98 23.12
N PHE A 481 6.55 5.28 22.98
CA PHE A 481 5.97 6.15 21.95
C PHE A 481 7.07 6.93 21.24
N THR A 482 6.74 7.62 20.15
CA THR A 482 7.68 8.51 19.43
C THR A 482 8.05 9.77 20.21
N SER A 483 7.14 10.28 21.05
CA SER A 483 7.28 11.55 21.76
C SER A 483 6.49 11.56 23.08
N GLN A 484 6.59 12.65 23.85
CA GLN A 484 5.77 12.89 25.04
C GLN A 484 4.29 13.22 24.71
N THR A 485 3.92 13.51 23.45
CA THR A 485 2.50 13.60 23.06
C THR A 485 1.81 12.23 23.08
N LYS A 486 2.58 11.14 22.90
CA LYS A 486 2.16 9.73 22.94
C LYS A 486 1.21 9.31 21.80
N GLU A 487 1.22 10.05 20.69
CA GLU A 487 0.27 9.87 19.58
C GLU A 487 0.56 8.63 18.71
N GLN A 488 1.81 8.13 18.72
CA GLN A 488 2.22 6.94 17.96
C GLN A 488 2.96 5.92 18.85
N LEU A 489 2.47 4.68 18.90
CA LEU A 489 3.10 3.58 19.63
C LEU A 489 4.29 2.97 18.86
N THR A 490 5.43 2.78 19.54
CA THR A 490 6.66 2.20 18.99
C THR A 490 7.06 0.85 19.62
N THR A 491 6.43 0.43 20.73
CA THR A 491 6.65 -0.90 21.35
C THR A 491 6.52 -2.02 20.32
N LYS A 492 7.47 -2.97 20.29
CA LYS A 492 7.41 -4.11 19.36
C LYS A 492 6.29 -5.08 19.76
N SER A 493 5.64 -5.73 18.80
CA SER A 493 4.51 -6.64 19.09
C SER A 493 4.87 -7.87 19.94
N SER A 494 6.15 -8.26 19.97
CA SER A 494 6.69 -9.26 20.90
C SER A 494 6.80 -8.78 22.36
N GLN A 495 6.63 -7.48 22.62
CA GLN A 495 6.79 -6.83 23.92
C GLN A 495 5.46 -6.29 24.49
N PHE A 496 4.32 -6.51 23.81
CA PHE A 496 3.02 -5.99 24.27
C PHE A 496 2.53 -6.57 25.61
N GLY A 497 3.08 -7.71 26.06
CA GLY A 497 2.64 -8.46 27.25
C GLY A 497 1.46 -9.41 26.99
N SER A 498 0.68 -9.14 25.95
CA SER A 498 -0.48 -9.92 25.48
C SER A 498 -0.36 -10.23 23.98
N LYS A 499 -1.29 -11.03 23.42
CA LYS A 499 -1.38 -11.30 21.97
C LYS A 499 -2.82 -11.12 21.50
N CYS A 500 -3.00 -10.57 20.30
CA CYS A 500 -4.31 -10.40 19.67
C CYS A 500 -4.33 -11.19 18.35
N ALA A 501 -4.64 -12.49 18.45
CA ALA A 501 -4.95 -13.32 17.29
C ALA A 501 -6.45 -13.17 16.99
N LEU A 502 -6.79 -12.57 15.84
CA LEU A 502 -8.18 -12.43 15.41
C LEU A 502 -8.75 -13.80 15.00
N ASP A 503 -10.01 -14.05 15.34
CA ASP A 503 -10.66 -15.35 15.18
C ASP A 503 -11.32 -15.57 13.81
N ASP A 504 -11.60 -16.82 13.48
CA ASP A 504 -12.20 -17.22 12.20
C ASP A 504 -13.65 -16.74 12.01
N ASP A 505 -14.40 -16.40 13.06
CA ASP A 505 -15.76 -15.84 12.92
C ASP A 505 -15.70 -14.33 12.62
N PHE A 506 -14.79 -13.60 13.26
CA PHE A 506 -14.46 -12.22 12.89
C PHE A 506 -14.06 -12.13 11.41
N TYR A 507 -13.14 -12.98 10.93
CA TYR A 507 -12.78 -13.00 9.51
C TYR A 507 -13.97 -13.36 8.59
N LYS A 508 -14.83 -14.33 8.97
CA LYS A 508 -16.04 -14.67 8.20
C LYS A 508 -17.03 -13.51 8.11
N LYS A 509 -17.16 -12.71 9.17
CA LYS A 509 -17.99 -11.50 9.18
C LYS A 509 -17.38 -10.42 8.29
N VAL A 510 -16.07 -10.13 8.43
CA VAL A 510 -15.37 -9.12 7.60
C VAL A 510 -15.53 -9.43 6.11
N LEU A 511 -15.40 -10.70 5.71
CA LEU A 511 -15.55 -11.16 4.32
C LEU A 511 -16.99 -11.13 3.77
N LYS A 512 -18.01 -10.86 4.61
CA LYS A 512 -19.39 -10.61 4.18
C LYS A 512 -19.70 -9.13 3.96
N THR A 513 -18.84 -8.22 4.40
CA THR A 513 -19.01 -6.77 4.18
C THR A 513 -18.57 -6.34 2.79
N ASP A 514 -18.98 -5.14 2.39
CA ASP A 514 -18.64 -4.54 1.11
C ASP A 514 -17.14 -4.25 0.91
N VAL A 515 -16.30 -4.48 1.92
CA VAL A 515 -14.83 -4.42 1.75
C VAL A 515 -14.36 -5.31 0.59
N MET A 516 -14.98 -6.48 0.39
CA MET A 516 -14.60 -7.39 -0.69
C MET A 516 -15.06 -6.92 -2.07
N SER A 517 -16.24 -6.30 -2.18
CA SER A 517 -16.73 -5.67 -3.42
C SER A 517 -15.87 -4.45 -3.77
N ASN A 518 -15.62 -3.58 -2.79
CA ASN A 518 -14.84 -2.35 -2.96
C ASN A 518 -13.39 -2.64 -3.40
N ILE A 519 -12.72 -3.60 -2.76
CA ILE A 519 -11.36 -4.00 -3.17
C ILE A 519 -11.34 -4.62 -4.58
N LEU A 520 -12.33 -5.45 -4.93
CA LEU A 520 -12.40 -6.04 -6.27
C LEU A 520 -12.71 -5.00 -7.36
N HIS A 521 -13.60 -4.04 -7.07
CA HIS A 521 -13.89 -2.93 -7.97
C HIS A 521 -12.66 -2.04 -8.17
N PHE A 522 -11.93 -1.72 -7.09
CA PHE A 522 -10.65 -1.00 -7.18
C PHE A 522 -9.59 -1.77 -8.00
N ALA A 523 -9.50 -3.11 -7.83
CA ALA A 523 -8.62 -3.94 -8.65
C ALA A 523 -8.99 -3.90 -10.14
N GLN A 524 -10.29 -3.88 -10.46
CA GLN A 524 -10.79 -3.74 -11.83
C GLN A 524 -10.48 -2.35 -12.41
N GLN A 525 -10.79 -1.27 -11.68
CA GLN A 525 -10.46 0.09 -12.09
C GLN A 525 -8.94 0.26 -12.34
N LYS A 526 -8.10 -0.32 -11.47
CA LYS A 526 -6.64 -0.29 -11.62
C LYS A 526 -6.16 -1.07 -12.86
N ALA A 527 -6.78 -2.21 -13.18
CA ALA A 527 -6.49 -2.96 -14.40
C ALA A 527 -6.90 -2.15 -15.65
N ASP A 528 -8.12 -1.60 -15.66
CA ASP A 528 -8.64 -0.74 -16.72
C ASP A 528 -7.72 0.47 -16.96
N GLN A 529 -7.25 1.14 -15.91
CA GLN A 529 -6.32 2.27 -16.01
C GLN A 529 -4.97 1.88 -16.62
N MET A 530 -4.42 0.70 -16.27
CA MET A 530 -3.18 0.21 -16.89
C MET A 530 -3.39 -0.17 -18.36
N LEU A 531 -4.50 -0.83 -18.70
CA LEU A 531 -4.82 -1.15 -20.09
C LEU A 531 -5.05 0.12 -20.92
N LYS A 532 -5.69 1.15 -20.37
CA LYS A 532 -5.83 2.48 -21.01
C LYS A 532 -4.49 3.19 -21.25
N LYS A 533 -3.46 2.97 -20.42
CA LYS A 533 -2.10 3.48 -20.69
C LYS A 533 -1.42 2.83 -21.90
N THR A 534 -1.94 1.71 -22.39
CA THR A 534 -1.46 1.04 -23.62
C THR A 534 -2.38 1.29 -24.83
N ASP A 535 -3.25 2.30 -24.76
CA ASP A 535 -4.19 2.60 -25.84
C ASP A 535 -3.51 3.32 -27.01
N GLY A 536 -3.82 2.85 -28.21
CA GLY A 536 -3.44 3.50 -29.45
C GLY A 536 -4.22 4.80 -29.65
N GLY A 537 -3.62 5.75 -30.36
CA GLY A 537 -4.28 6.95 -30.85
C GLY A 537 -4.15 7.08 -32.36
N ARG A 538 -5.05 7.84 -32.98
CA ARG A 538 -4.99 8.20 -34.40
C ARG A 538 -3.85 9.19 -34.68
N ARG A 539 -2.60 8.70 -34.61
CA ARG A 539 -1.37 9.44 -34.94
C ARG A 539 -1.05 9.24 -36.41
N ALA A 540 -0.59 10.28 -37.11
CA ALA A 540 -0.30 10.21 -38.55
C ALA A 540 1.01 9.46 -38.89
N ARG A 541 1.88 9.19 -37.90
CA ARG A 541 3.09 8.37 -38.04
C ARG A 541 3.32 7.55 -36.77
N MET A 542 3.83 6.35 -36.93
CA MET A 542 4.25 5.47 -35.84
C MET A 542 5.76 5.20 -35.91
N ASN A 543 6.42 5.15 -34.74
CA ASN A 543 7.83 4.79 -34.63
C ASN A 543 7.94 3.34 -34.11
N ASN A 544 8.19 2.40 -35.01
CA ASN A 544 8.59 1.02 -34.68
C ASN A 544 9.41 0.46 -35.86
N PRO A 545 10.62 -0.10 -35.65
CA PRO A 545 11.51 -0.52 -36.74
C PRO A 545 11.03 -1.75 -37.53
N LYS A 546 10.07 -2.53 -37.00
CA LYS A 546 9.48 -3.68 -37.70
C LYS A 546 8.25 -3.30 -38.53
N LEU A 547 7.56 -2.21 -38.20
CA LEU A 547 6.43 -1.70 -38.97
C LEU A 547 6.91 -1.01 -40.26
N THR A 548 6.25 -1.32 -41.37
CA THR A 548 6.27 -0.48 -42.57
C THR A 548 4.89 0.14 -42.73
N ASP A 549 4.73 1.38 -42.27
CA ASP A 549 3.44 2.08 -42.20
C ASP A 549 2.93 2.45 -43.62
N ALA A 550 1.62 2.52 -43.82
CA ALA A 550 1.05 3.11 -45.05
C ALA A 550 1.17 4.64 -44.99
N ASN A 551 1.46 5.31 -46.11
CA ASN A 551 1.69 6.76 -46.10
C ASN A 551 0.47 7.57 -45.62
N LYS A 552 -0.74 7.01 -45.77
CA LYS A 552 -2.02 7.61 -45.34
C LYS A 552 -2.53 7.10 -43.98
N ALA A 553 -1.83 6.17 -43.30
CA ALA A 553 -2.30 5.57 -42.05
C ALA A 553 -2.47 6.60 -40.92
N GLY A 554 -3.67 6.67 -40.34
CA GLY A 554 -4.04 7.68 -39.34
C GLY A 554 -4.45 9.05 -39.91
N THR A 555 -4.27 9.32 -41.20
CA THR A 555 -4.80 10.53 -41.87
C THR A 555 -6.32 10.43 -42.06
N LYS A 556 -6.95 11.40 -42.76
CA LYS A 556 -8.38 11.33 -43.12
C LYS A 556 -8.72 10.01 -43.85
N ASP A 557 -7.86 9.62 -44.77
CA ASP A 557 -7.96 8.45 -45.63
C ASP A 557 -7.57 7.14 -44.90
N GLY A 558 -7.23 7.19 -43.61
CA GLY A 558 -6.85 6.01 -42.81
C GLY A 558 -7.87 4.86 -42.87
N HIS A 559 -9.15 5.19 -43.07
CA HIS A 559 -10.24 4.21 -43.23
C HIS A 559 -10.25 3.47 -44.58
N HIS A 560 -9.41 3.87 -45.55
CA HIS A 560 -9.11 3.10 -46.77
C HIS A 560 -7.77 2.36 -46.68
N CYS A 561 -7.04 2.49 -45.57
CA CYS A 561 -5.74 1.87 -45.39
C CYS A 561 -5.90 0.45 -44.82
N THR A 562 -5.08 -0.49 -45.28
CA THR A 562 -5.08 -1.88 -44.84
C THR A 562 -3.76 -2.25 -44.16
N LEU A 563 -3.81 -2.75 -42.93
CA LEU A 563 -2.64 -3.26 -42.21
C LEU A 563 -2.52 -4.77 -42.46
N ILE A 564 -1.42 -5.19 -43.09
CA ILE A 564 -1.09 -6.60 -43.30
C ILE A 564 -0.28 -7.11 -42.11
N LEU A 565 -0.83 -8.08 -41.38
CA LEU A 565 -0.11 -8.84 -40.35
C LEU A 565 0.48 -10.11 -40.97
N THR A 566 1.81 -10.21 -41.00
CA THR A 566 2.50 -11.33 -41.66
C THR A 566 3.05 -12.34 -40.67
N GLU A 567 3.06 -13.62 -41.04
CA GLU A 567 3.72 -14.67 -40.28
C GLU A 567 5.26 -14.54 -40.35
N GLY A 568 5.82 -13.90 -39.33
CA GLY A 568 7.25 -13.63 -39.24
C GLY A 568 7.79 -12.68 -40.32
N ASP A 569 9.11 -12.53 -40.32
CA ASP A 569 9.83 -11.68 -41.28
C ASP A 569 9.94 -12.34 -42.68
N SER A 570 9.73 -13.66 -42.81
CA SER A 570 9.68 -14.37 -44.09
C SER A 570 8.50 -13.93 -44.95
N ALA A 571 7.28 -13.98 -44.41
CA ALA A 571 6.07 -13.53 -45.11
C ALA A 571 6.07 -12.01 -45.36
N LYS A 572 6.77 -11.23 -44.52
CA LYS A 572 6.97 -9.77 -44.74
C LYS A 572 7.66 -9.48 -46.07
N GLY A 573 8.61 -10.31 -46.53
CA GLY A 573 9.24 -10.13 -47.84
C GLY A 573 8.23 -10.14 -48.99
N LEU A 574 7.30 -11.10 -48.96
CA LEU A 574 6.24 -11.24 -49.96
C LEU A 574 5.24 -10.07 -49.89
N ALA A 575 4.82 -9.68 -48.68
CA ALA A 575 3.93 -8.53 -48.46
C ALA A 575 4.55 -7.20 -48.92
N MET A 576 5.87 -7.02 -48.72
CA MET A 576 6.60 -5.83 -49.18
C MET A 576 6.72 -5.77 -50.69
N ALA A 577 6.92 -6.91 -51.36
CA ALA A 577 6.89 -6.99 -52.83
C ALA A 577 5.49 -6.68 -53.39
N GLY A 578 4.43 -7.20 -52.75
CA GLY A 578 3.05 -6.87 -53.09
C GLY A 578 2.70 -5.40 -52.92
N ARG A 579 3.08 -4.79 -51.78
CA ARG A 579 2.90 -3.36 -51.46
C ARG A 579 3.53 -2.43 -52.50
N ALA A 580 4.60 -2.85 -53.18
CA ALA A 580 5.21 -2.07 -54.26
C ALA A 580 4.33 -1.98 -55.52
N VAL A 581 3.33 -2.86 -55.67
CA VAL A 581 2.39 -2.90 -56.81
C VAL A 581 1.07 -2.20 -56.49
N VAL A 582 0.45 -2.50 -55.34
CA VAL A 582 -0.82 -1.86 -54.90
C VAL A 582 -0.63 -0.46 -54.31
N GLY A 583 0.62 -0.03 -54.13
CA GLY A 583 0.99 1.31 -53.70
C GLY A 583 1.28 1.43 -52.19
N PRO A 584 2.32 2.21 -51.81
CA PRO A 584 2.70 2.39 -50.40
C PRO A 584 1.73 3.28 -49.59
N ASP A 585 0.75 3.89 -50.25
CA ASP A 585 -0.15 4.87 -49.65
C ASP A 585 -1.20 4.25 -48.72
N LEU A 586 -1.76 3.11 -49.12
CA LEU A 586 -2.86 2.45 -48.41
C LEU A 586 -2.42 1.21 -47.62
N PHE A 587 -1.38 0.51 -48.05
CA PHE A 587 -0.97 -0.76 -47.45
C PHE A 587 0.19 -0.59 -46.44
N GLY A 588 -0.02 -1.06 -45.21
CA GLY A 588 0.99 -1.19 -44.17
C GLY A 588 1.34 -2.66 -43.93
N VAL A 589 2.54 -2.95 -43.40
CA VAL A 589 3.01 -4.32 -43.17
C VAL A 589 3.68 -4.43 -41.79
N PHE A 590 3.29 -5.41 -40.98
CA PHE A 590 3.93 -5.73 -39.70
C PHE A 590 4.11 -7.24 -39.49
N PRO A 591 5.34 -7.72 -39.19
CA PRO A 591 5.63 -9.14 -38.97
C PRO A 591 5.40 -9.55 -37.52
N LEU A 592 4.47 -10.48 -37.29
CA LEU A 592 4.19 -11.04 -35.98
C LEU A 592 5.33 -11.96 -35.52
N ARG A 593 5.72 -11.84 -34.24
CA ARG A 593 6.76 -12.67 -33.63
C ARG A 593 6.23 -14.06 -33.19
N GLY A 594 5.79 -14.85 -34.15
CA GLY A 594 5.21 -16.19 -33.93
C GLY A 594 3.77 -16.15 -33.40
N LYS A 595 3.37 -17.19 -32.67
CA LYS A 595 2.00 -17.35 -32.15
C LYS A 595 1.65 -16.27 -31.12
N LEU A 596 0.55 -15.56 -31.37
CA LEU A 596 0.04 -14.48 -30.52
C LEU A 596 -0.39 -15.03 -29.13
N LEU A 597 -0.26 -14.20 -28.09
CA LEU A 597 -0.74 -14.54 -26.75
C LEU A 597 -2.27 -14.69 -26.73
N ASN A 598 -2.77 -15.85 -26.29
CA ASN A 598 -4.19 -16.04 -26.00
C ASN A 598 -4.63 -15.15 -24.82
N VAL A 599 -5.40 -14.11 -25.11
CA VAL A 599 -5.81 -13.09 -24.14
C VAL A 599 -6.96 -13.47 -23.21
N ARG A 600 -7.59 -14.65 -23.38
CA ARG A 600 -8.65 -15.12 -22.47
C ARG A 600 -8.05 -15.75 -21.20
N ASP A 601 -6.99 -16.53 -21.38
CA ASP A 601 -6.31 -17.25 -20.29
C ASP A 601 -5.12 -16.47 -19.71
N ALA A 602 -4.68 -15.41 -20.39
CA ALA A 602 -3.66 -14.50 -19.89
C ALA A 602 -4.20 -13.55 -18.79
N SER A 603 -3.34 -13.23 -17.83
CA SER A 603 -3.58 -12.14 -16.88
C SER A 603 -3.46 -10.77 -17.57
N PHE A 604 -4.09 -9.75 -16.98
CA PHE A 604 -4.01 -8.37 -17.48
C PHE A 604 -2.55 -7.87 -17.60
N ASP A 605 -1.65 -8.34 -16.72
CA ASP A 605 -0.24 -7.96 -16.68
C ASP A 605 0.54 -8.56 -17.87
N GLN A 606 0.26 -9.83 -18.21
CA GLN A 606 0.82 -10.47 -19.41
C GLN A 606 0.33 -9.80 -20.69
N ILE A 607 -0.97 -9.46 -20.78
CA ILE A 607 -1.54 -8.70 -21.90
C ILE A 607 -0.89 -7.31 -21.99
N SER A 608 -0.81 -6.60 -20.86
CA SER A 608 -0.28 -5.23 -20.79
C SER A 608 1.24 -5.15 -21.01
N LYS A 609 1.98 -6.25 -20.88
CA LYS A 609 3.43 -6.33 -21.16
C LYS A 609 3.76 -6.95 -22.53
N ASN A 610 2.80 -7.57 -23.20
CA ASN A 610 3.03 -8.20 -24.50
C ASN A 610 3.22 -7.14 -25.59
N GLN A 611 4.44 -7.01 -26.11
CA GLN A 611 4.80 -6.01 -27.11
C GLN A 611 4.05 -6.19 -28.43
N GLU A 612 3.73 -7.41 -28.86
CA GLU A 612 2.96 -7.65 -30.09
C GLU A 612 1.52 -7.11 -29.96
N ILE A 613 0.85 -7.35 -28.83
CA ILE A 613 -0.48 -6.81 -28.54
C ILE A 613 -0.44 -5.28 -28.42
N GLN A 614 0.55 -4.71 -27.74
CA GLN A 614 0.74 -3.26 -27.69
C GLN A 614 0.96 -2.67 -29.10
N ASN A 615 1.79 -3.33 -29.92
CA ASN A 615 2.07 -2.93 -31.30
C ASN A 615 0.78 -2.92 -32.13
N ILE A 616 0.00 -4.01 -32.13
CA ILE A 616 -1.27 -4.07 -32.87
C ILE A 616 -2.25 -2.99 -32.39
N LYS A 617 -2.43 -2.80 -31.06
CA LYS A 617 -3.25 -1.70 -30.52
C LYS A 617 -2.79 -0.34 -31.03
N ASN A 618 -1.49 -0.07 -30.96
CA ASN A 618 -0.90 1.21 -31.35
C ASN A 618 -0.97 1.48 -32.86
N PHE A 619 -0.74 0.48 -33.70
CA PHE A 619 -0.73 0.65 -35.16
C PHE A 619 -2.12 0.82 -35.74
N LEU A 620 -3.14 0.18 -35.16
CA LEU A 620 -4.55 0.34 -35.51
C LEU A 620 -5.21 1.54 -34.83
N GLY A 621 -4.68 2.02 -33.70
CA GLY A 621 -5.26 3.12 -32.92
C GLY A 621 -6.35 2.67 -31.93
N LEU A 622 -6.23 1.47 -31.38
CA LEU A 622 -7.26 0.84 -30.53
C LEU A 622 -7.19 1.30 -29.07
N GLN A 623 -8.35 1.78 -28.60
CA GLN A 623 -8.63 2.27 -27.26
C GLN A 623 -9.46 1.24 -26.47
N HIS A 624 -9.12 1.01 -25.20
CA HIS A 624 -9.68 -0.03 -24.35
C HIS A 624 -11.10 0.29 -23.87
N LYS A 625 -12.01 -0.69 -23.98
CA LYS A 625 -13.48 -0.56 -23.73
C LYS A 625 -14.16 0.52 -24.56
N LYS A 626 -13.61 0.86 -25.73
CA LYS A 626 -14.30 1.66 -26.74
C LYS A 626 -15.12 0.73 -27.64
N GLU A 627 -16.33 1.16 -27.97
CA GLU A 627 -17.13 0.55 -29.02
C GLU A 627 -16.87 1.23 -30.36
N TYR A 628 -16.77 0.42 -31.43
CA TYR A 628 -16.50 0.89 -32.78
C TYR A 628 -17.69 0.57 -33.67
N THR A 629 -18.41 1.62 -34.10
CA THR A 629 -19.47 1.53 -35.11
C THR A 629 -18.94 1.72 -36.53
N GLU A 630 -17.80 2.42 -36.67
CA GLU A 630 -17.12 2.66 -37.94
C GLU A 630 -15.60 2.73 -37.76
N THR A 631 -14.86 2.54 -38.85
CA THR A 631 -13.39 2.52 -38.87
C THR A 631 -12.76 3.91 -39.01
N ARG A 632 -13.54 4.98 -39.25
CA ARG A 632 -13.01 6.36 -39.42
C ARG A 632 -12.24 6.89 -38.22
N GLY A 633 -12.43 6.31 -37.03
CA GLY A 633 -11.67 6.65 -35.82
C GLY A 633 -10.30 5.96 -35.69
N LEU A 634 -10.02 4.97 -36.55
CA LEU A 634 -8.81 4.14 -36.52
C LEU A 634 -7.66 4.75 -37.35
N ARG A 635 -6.50 4.10 -37.31
CA ARG A 635 -5.39 4.35 -38.23
C ARG A 635 -5.50 3.64 -39.57
N TYR A 636 -6.09 2.44 -39.54
CA TYR A 636 -6.33 1.57 -40.69
C TYR A 636 -7.82 1.17 -40.69
N GLY A 637 -8.42 1.11 -41.87
CA GLY A 637 -9.79 0.66 -42.10
C GLY A 637 -9.91 -0.86 -42.03
N HIS A 638 -8.89 -1.57 -42.51
CA HIS A 638 -8.92 -3.02 -42.69
C HIS A 638 -7.68 -3.67 -42.07
N LEU A 639 -7.83 -4.91 -41.60
CA LEU A 639 -6.78 -5.75 -41.07
C LEU A 639 -6.71 -7.04 -41.90
N MET A 640 -5.62 -7.19 -42.65
CA MET A 640 -5.37 -8.34 -43.50
C MET A 640 -4.44 -9.33 -42.77
N ILE A 641 -4.86 -10.58 -42.62
CA ILE A 641 -4.06 -11.66 -42.06
C ILE A 641 -3.36 -12.41 -43.20
N MET A 642 -2.03 -12.50 -43.15
CA MET A 642 -1.20 -13.11 -44.19
C MET A 642 -0.23 -14.13 -43.57
N THR A 643 -0.70 -15.37 -43.43
CA THR A 643 0.05 -16.50 -42.87
C THR A 643 0.36 -17.55 -43.94
N ASP A 644 1.22 -18.50 -43.61
CA ASP A 644 1.33 -19.72 -44.41
C ASP A 644 -0.01 -20.51 -44.34
N GLN A 645 -0.27 -21.33 -45.36
CA GLN A 645 -1.51 -22.09 -45.50
C GLN A 645 -1.35 -23.49 -44.90
N ASP A 646 -0.95 -23.51 -43.62
CA ASP A 646 -0.76 -24.72 -42.82
C ASP A 646 -1.52 -24.64 -41.47
N HIS A 647 -1.27 -25.60 -40.57
CA HIS A 647 -1.92 -25.65 -39.26
C HIS A 647 -1.47 -24.54 -38.29
N ASP A 648 -0.24 -24.03 -38.41
CA ASP A 648 0.31 -23.01 -37.51
C ASP A 648 -0.11 -21.60 -37.92
N GLY A 649 -0.12 -21.31 -39.23
CA GLY A 649 -0.76 -20.12 -39.77
C GLY A 649 -2.27 -20.08 -39.44
N SER A 650 -2.97 -21.22 -39.56
CA SER A 650 -4.36 -21.35 -39.14
C SER A 650 -4.58 -21.10 -37.64
N HIS A 651 -3.64 -21.52 -36.79
CA HIS A 651 -3.66 -21.23 -35.36
C HIS A 651 -3.43 -19.73 -35.09
N ILE A 652 -2.53 -19.06 -35.83
CA ILE A 652 -2.32 -17.60 -35.76
C ILE A 652 -3.59 -16.83 -36.14
N LYS A 653 -4.30 -17.22 -37.20
CA LYS A 653 -5.63 -16.66 -37.57
C LYS A 653 -6.60 -16.75 -36.39
N GLY A 654 -6.74 -17.94 -35.80
CA GLY A 654 -7.62 -18.16 -34.64
C GLY A 654 -7.26 -17.33 -33.41
N LEU A 655 -5.97 -17.17 -33.11
CA LEU A 655 -5.49 -16.34 -32.00
C LEU A 655 -5.73 -14.85 -32.21
N LEU A 656 -5.59 -14.34 -33.44
CA LEU A 656 -5.92 -12.96 -33.82
C LEU A 656 -7.42 -12.68 -33.70
N ILE A 657 -8.26 -13.59 -34.21
CA ILE A 657 -9.72 -13.51 -34.09
C ILE A 657 -10.13 -13.50 -32.61
N ASN A 658 -9.59 -14.41 -31.80
CA ASN A 658 -9.81 -14.46 -30.34
C ASN A 658 -9.38 -13.15 -29.63
N PHE A 659 -8.23 -12.58 -30.02
CA PHE A 659 -7.76 -11.29 -29.47
C PHE A 659 -8.74 -10.14 -29.77
N LEU A 660 -9.14 -9.98 -31.03
CA LEU A 660 -10.08 -8.95 -31.46
C LEU A 660 -11.45 -9.15 -30.80
N GLN A 661 -11.96 -10.38 -30.79
CA GLN A 661 -13.25 -10.73 -30.20
C GLN A 661 -13.27 -10.47 -28.69
N ALA A 662 -12.21 -10.79 -27.96
CA ALA A 662 -12.17 -10.67 -26.50
C ALA A 662 -11.87 -9.26 -25.98
N GLN A 663 -11.19 -8.41 -26.76
CA GLN A 663 -10.77 -7.05 -26.34
C GLN A 663 -11.53 -5.92 -27.06
N PHE A 664 -11.99 -6.16 -28.29
CA PHE A 664 -12.60 -5.16 -29.19
C PHE A 664 -13.76 -5.76 -30.00
N PRO A 665 -14.75 -6.45 -29.39
CA PRO A 665 -15.76 -7.26 -30.08
C PRO A 665 -16.55 -6.50 -31.16
N SER A 666 -16.74 -5.19 -30.99
CA SER A 666 -17.45 -4.34 -31.95
C SER A 666 -16.73 -4.20 -33.30
N LEU A 667 -15.40 -4.32 -33.36
CA LEU A 667 -14.66 -4.30 -34.64
C LEU A 667 -15.07 -5.47 -35.56
N LEU A 668 -15.33 -6.65 -34.98
CA LEU A 668 -15.74 -7.83 -35.75
C LEU A 668 -17.21 -7.78 -36.20
N LYS A 669 -17.96 -6.72 -35.82
CA LYS A 669 -19.31 -6.45 -36.35
C LYS A 669 -19.28 -5.53 -37.58
N ILE A 670 -18.14 -4.92 -37.89
CA ILE A 670 -17.97 -4.05 -39.06
C ILE A 670 -17.64 -4.95 -40.26
N PRO A 671 -18.37 -4.85 -41.40
CA PRO A 671 -18.02 -5.57 -42.62
C PRO A 671 -16.65 -5.13 -43.15
N GLU A 672 -15.99 -6.00 -43.93
CA GLU A 672 -14.67 -5.75 -44.55
C GLU A 672 -13.51 -5.45 -43.57
N PHE A 673 -13.74 -5.35 -42.25
CA PHE A 673 -12.68 -4.98 -41.29
C PHE A 673 -11.61 -6.06 -41.16
N LEU A 674 -11.99 -7.34 -41.18
CA LEU A 674 -11.06 -8.47 -41.08
C LEU A 674 -11.06 -9.28 -42.38
N ILE A 675 -9.88 -9.42 -42.97
CA ILE A 675 -9.67 -10.06 -44.27
C ILE A 675 -8.52 -11.08 -44.16
N GLU A 676 -8.63 -12.22 -44.83
CA GLU A 676 -7.56 -13.19 -45.04
C GLU A 676 -6.93 -12.99 -46.42
N PHE A 677 -5.60 -13.08 -46.51
CA PHE A 677 -4.88 -13.25 -47.77
C PHE A 677 -4.51 -14.73 -47.98
N ILE A 678 -5.03 -15.34 -49.04
CA ILE A 678 -4.76 -16.73 -49.43
C ILE A 678 -3.84 -16.80 -50.64
N THR A 679 -2.99 -17.83 -50.69
CA THR A 679 -2.14 -18.14 -51.85
C THR A 679 -2.49 -19.50 -52.44
N PRO A 680 -2.27 -19.73 -53.75
CA PRO A 680 -2.41 -21.05 -54.35
C PRO A 680 -1.52 -22.09 -53.66
N ILE A 681 -2.09 -23.25 -53.34
CA ILE A 681 -1.36 -24.41 -52.79
C ILE A 681 -0.60 -25.12 -53.92
N VAL A 682 -1.20 -25.18 -55.11
CA VAL A 682 -0.63 -25.81 -56.30
C VAL A 682 -0.75 -24.87 -57.50
N LYS A 683 0.32 -24.74 -58.28
CA LYS A 683 0.26 -24.22 -59.65
C LYS A 683 0.66 -25.32 -60.62
N VAL A 684 -0.07 -25.42 -61.73
CA VAL A 684 0.21 -26.32 -62.85
C VAL A 684 0.44 -25.51 -64.11
N TRP A 685 1.33 -25.96 -64.98
CA TRP A 685 1.67 -25.25 -66.21
C TRP A 685 2.09 -26.18 -67.34
N LYS A 686 2.13 -25.64 -68.57
CA LYS A 686 2.45 -26.37 -69.80
C LYS A 686 3.55 -25.65 -70.58
N GLY A 687 4.74 -26.24 -70.64
CA GLY A 687 5.95 -25.64 -71.23
C GLY A 687 6.93 -25.09 -70.19
N ASP A 688 7.68 -24.04 -70.53
CA ASP A 688 8.65 -23.38 -69.64
C ASP A 688 7.96 -22.83 -68.36
N PRO A 689 8.43 -23.19 -67.15
CA PRO A 689 7.92 -22.65 -65.89
C PRO A 689 7.91 -21.11 -65.80
N LYS A 690 8.77 -20.41 -66.55
CA LYS A 690 8.86 -18.94 -66.56
C LYS A 690 7.91 -18.26 -67.54
N ASN A 691 7.58 -18.90 -68.65
CA ASN A 691 6.69 -18.39 -69.70
C ASN A 691 5.77 -19.52 -70.22
N PRO A 692 4.84 -20.00 -69.39
CA PRO A 692 4.04 -21.16 -69.73
C PRO A 692 2.94 -20.87 -70.76
N SER A 693 2.75 -21.80 -71.71
CA SER A 693 1.71 -21.71 -72.75
C SER A 693 0.27 -21.83 -72.21
N LYS A 694 0.12 -22.51 -71.07
CA LYS A 694 -1.08 -22.53 -70.23
C LYS A 694 -0.64 -22.66 -68.77
N GLN A 695 -1.35 -22.00 -67.86
CA GLN A 695 -1.14 -22.09 -66.41
C GLN A 695 -2.49 -22.08 -65.68
N ARG A 696 -2.59 -22.84 -64.59
CA ARG A 696 -3.74 -22.82 -63.66
C ARG A 696 -3.24 -22.87 -62.22
N SER A 697 -3.93 -22.14 -61.33
CA SER A 697 -3.63 -22.04 -59.90
C SER A 697 -4.81 -22.59 -59.10
N PHE A 698 -4.53 -23.37 -58.07
CA PHE A 698 -5.52 -24.03 -57.21
C PHE A 698 -5.34 -23.58 -55.75
N PHE A 699 -6.44 -23.26 -55.08
CA PHE A 699 -6.42 -22.74 -53.71
C PHE A 699 -6.79 -23.79 -52.68
N THR A 700 -7.34 -24.93 -53.09
CA THR A 700 -7.54 -26.11 -52.25
C THR A 700 -7.01 -27.37 -52.93
N MET A 701 -6.65 -28.40 -52.15
CA MET A 701 -6.23 -29.68 -52.70
C MET A 701 -7.35 -30.37 -53.49
N PRO A 702 -8.63 -30.43 -53.04
CA PRO A 702 -9.71 -31.03 -53.83
C PRO A 702 -9.91 -30.40 -55.22
N GLU A 703 -9.79 -29.08 -55.38
CA GLU A 703 -9.84 -28.44 -56.71
C GLU A 703 -8.73 -28.95 -57.64
N TYR A 704 -7.52 -29.14 -57.10
CA TYR A 704 -6.39 -29.66 -57.86
C TYR A 704 -6.54 -31.15 -58.17
N GLU A 705 -7.04 -31.95 -57.23
CA GLU A 705 -7.18 -33.39 -57.39
C GLU A 705 -8.27 -33.75 -58.40
N VAL A 706 -9.43 -33.09 -58.36
CA VAL A 706 -10.48 -33.22 -59.39
C VAL A 706 -9.94 -32.81 -60.76
N TRP A 707 -9.24 -31.66 -60.87
CA TRP A 707 -8.66 -31.24 -62.14
C TRP A 707 -7.61 -32.23 -62.67
N ARG A 708 -6.74 -32.74 -61.79
CA ARG A 708 -5.72 -33.75 -62.10
C ARG A 708 -6.37 -35.03 -62.61
N GLU A 709 -7.53 -35.41 -62.09
CA GLU A 709 -8.30 -36.58 -62.51
C GLU A 709 -8.98 -36.36 -63.86
N GLU A 710 -9.63 -35.22 -64.08
CA GLU A 710 -10.18 -34.81 -65.39
C GLU A 710 -9.10 -34.80 -66.49
N HIS A 711 -7.86 -34.39 -66.17
CA HIS A 711 -6.80 -34.12 -67.14
C HIS A 711 -5.70 -35.21 -67.18
N GLN A 712 -5.90 -36.40 -66.59
CA GLN A 712 -4.89 -37.49 -66.58
C GLN A 712 -4.40 -37.89 -67.98
N HIS A 713 -5.24 -37.73 -69.00
CA HIS A 713 -4.90 -38.10 -70.37
C HIS A 713 -4.12 -37.00 -71.13
N GLU A 714 -4.01 -35.77 -70.59
CA GLU A 714 -3.25 -34.69 -71.20
C GLU A 714 -1.75 -34.75 -70.85
N ARG A 715 -0.91 -35.01 -71.85
CA ARG A 715 0.56 -34.96 -71.68
C ARG A 715 1.10 -33.53 -71.67
N GLY A 716 2.22 -33.32 -70.96
CA GLY A 716 3.01 -32.08 -70.96
C GLY A 716 2.63 -31.05 -69.90
N TRP A 717 1.80 -31.39 -68.92
CA TRP A 717 1.60 -30.59 -67.71
C TRP A 717 2.67 -30.92 -66.66
N ASP A 718 3.17 -29.90 -65.99
CA ASP A 718 4.05 -29.98 -64.81
C ASP A 718 3.45 -29.15 -63.65
N HIS A 719 3.93 -29.35 -62.43
CA HIS A 719 3.32 -28.79 -61.22
C HIS A 719 4.30 -28.47 -60.08
N LYS A 720 3.97 -27.45 -59.28
CA LYS A 720 4.71 -27.04 -58.08
C LYS A 720 3.75 -26.87 -56.91
N TYR A 721 4.04 -27.54 -55.80
CA TYR A 721 3.44 -27.29 -54.51
C TYR A 721 4.12 -26.09 -53.85
N TYR A 722 3.31 -25.15 -53.36
CA TYR A 722 3.76 -23.98 -52.60
C TYR A 722 3.49 -24.28 -51.12
N LYS A 723 4.54 -24.62 -50.38
CA LYS A 723 4.43 -25.07 -48.97
C LYS A 723 4.17 -23.92 -47.98
N GLY A 724 4.26 -22.68 -48.43
CA GLY A 724 4.19 -21.47 -47.60
C GLY A 724 4.55 -20.22 -48.39
N LEU A 725 4.26 -19.04 -47.85
CA LEU A 725 4.49 -17.74 -48.48
C LEU A 725 5.97 -17.54 -48.85
N GLY A 726 6.89 -18.03 -48.01
CA GLY A 726 8.33 -18.04 -48.26
C GLY A 726 8.80 -18.91 -49.45
N THR A 727 7.91 -19.61 -50.15
CA THR A 727 8.20 -20.41 -51.36
C THR A 727 7.69 -19.78 -52.67
N SER A 728 7.00 -18.63 -52.57
CA SER A 728 6.64 -17.76 -53.69
C SER A 728 7.76 -16.75 -53.98
N THR A 729 7.97 -16.40 -55.24
CA THR A 729 8.97 -15.40 -55.63
C THR A 729 8.45 -13.96 -55.52
N THR A 730 9.33 -12.98 -55.72
CA THR A 730 8.95 -11.56 -55.85
C THR A 730 7.93 -11.36 -56.99
N GLU A 731 8.12 -12.07 -58.10
CA GLU A 731 7.25 -12.03 -59.29
C GLU A 731 5.89 -12.68 -58.99
N ASP A 732 5.86 -13.82 -58.28
CA ASP A 732 4.61 -14.41 -57.77
C ASP A 732 3.82 -13.39 -56.93
N ALA A 733 4.49 -12.66 -56.03
CA ALA A 733 3.86 -11.61 -55.22
C ALA A 733 3.25 -10.50 -56.08
N GLN A 734 3.96 -10.04 -57.10
CA GLN A 734 3.44 -9.02 -58.02
C GLN A 734 2.21 -9.50 -58.79
N VAL A 735 2.12 -10.81 -59.12
CA VAL A 735 0.92 -11.38 -59.75
C VAL A 735 -0.24 -11.45 -58.76
N TYR A 736 -0.04 -11.99 -57.55
CA TYR A 736 -1.10 -12.09 -56.54
C TYR A 736 -1.70 -10.72 -56.18
N PHE A 737 -0.86 -9.69 -56.04
CA PHE A 737 -1.30 -8.34 -55.69
C PHE A 737 -1.88 -7.53 -56.86
N ARG A 738 -1.82 -8.02 -58.11
CA ARG A 738 -2.60 -7.46 -59.25
C ARG A 738 -4.00 -8.08 -59.34
N ASP A 739 -4.14 -9.34 -58.97
CA ASP A 739 -5.39 -10.11 -58.92
C ASP A 739 -5.88 -10.21 -57.47
N LEU A 740 -5.85 -9.08 -56.74
CA LEU A 740 -5.96 -9.07 -55.27
C LEU A 740 -7.29 -9.68 -54.80
N ASP A 741 -8.39 -9.33 -55.44
CA ASP A 741 -9.75 -9.76 -55.12
C ASP A 741 -9.92 -11.29 -55.12
N ARG A 742 -9.12 -12.01 -55.93
CA ARG A 742 -9.09 -13.48 -55.96
C ARG A 742 -8.31 -14.10 -54.80
N HIS A 743 -7.39 -13.34 -54.21
CA HIS A 743 -6.53 -13.74 -53.11
C HIS A 743 -7.04 -13.24 -51.74
N LEU A 744 -8.06 -12.38 -51.72
CA LEU A 744 -8.73 -11.96 -50.49
C LEU A 744 -9.94 -12.85 -50.17
N LYS A 745 -10.15 -13.10 -48.87
CA LYS A 745 -11.40 -13.63 -48.32
C LYS A 745 -11.81 -12.85 -47.10
N GLU A 746 -13.05 -12.38 -47.08
CA GLU A 746 -13.63 -11.68 -45.93
C GLU A 746 -14.11 -12.67 -44.87
N PHE A 747 -13.98 -12.29 -43.60
CA PHE A 747 -14.66 -12.98 -42.51
C PHE A 747 -16.08 -12.43 -42.37
N HIS A 748 -17.08 -13.32 -42.26
CA HIS A 748 -18.46 -12.91 -41.98
C HIS A 748 -18.55 -12.17 -40.63
N THR A 749 -19.35 -11.10 -40.57
CA THR A 749 -19.49 -10.26 -39.38
C THR A 749 -20.07 -11.03 -38.19
N MET A 750 -19.53 -10.79 -37.00
CA MET A 750 -20.02 -11.36 -35.75
C MET A 750 -21.41 -10.79 -35.42
N GLN A 751 -22.42 -11.65 -35.45
CA GLN A 751 -23.82 -11.30 -35.15
C GLN A 751 -24.03 -10.90 -33.69
#